data_AF-A0A371PA58-F1
#
_entry.id   AF-A0A371PA58-F1
#
_cell.length_a   1.000
_cell.length_b   1.000
_cell.length_c   1.000
_cell.angle_alpha   90.00
_cell.angle_beta   90.00
_cell.angle_gamma   90.00
#
_symmetry.space_group_name_H-M   'P 1'
#
loop_
_entity.id
_entity.type
_entity.pdbx_description
1 polymer ?
#
loop_
_entity_poly.entity_id
_entity_poly.type
_entity_poly.pdbx_seq_one_letter_code
_entity_poly.pdbx_strand_id
1 'polypeptide(L)'
;MIRHAATDIARRRLDLTADPLDVLRRFRDRDRLVALTGAWHHGEALIAFDPVEVLEGDPFAGIDVDAIPAGQGFGGGWIGAWGYQLGRLVERLPEPPHRPSPQPDHRLAFYDHVLRLCDGTWWLESLTPDAGRDRRILDALAEPAPAPRHHEVGTFEMTPSPGEHRAAVARVLEHVAAGDIFQANVCARLEAPFAGDPLDAFCAGVERLRPAYAAYVASPEGALVSFSPELFLRRTGDDVLTSPIKGTSPLDADPDELVASAKDRAENVMIVDLMRNDLGRVCVPGSVRVPSLARAERHAVWHLVSDVVGCLDAGVRDSDLLRATFPPGSVTGAPKVRAMQIINEVEATGREAYTGAIGHVSPSAGLELSVVIRTFEFSAGLDRVWLGVGGGIVADSTPEAEYAECLVKARPLVDAIGGVLDLRADVPATEGDVPVRVVPDAPEADERLGVYDTLLVVDGRVVDLDAHLARLDASVRAVYGHPLRGGLDQAVVRRVAGLRGRHRLRIDAVPADGDVTVSMAVRPVDDAGDTWTLAPRAMPRGLGQHKWADRRAVAHEGPPDHDLLLVADDGAVLETARASVFVVHDDAVLTPPTDGRILPGTARERVVELLREAAVPVFQRRVTLDDVAAATEVFATNAVRGVVPVRSVEGVGSWPVGRTTTWLRDALQTLWGGDPATHQGPRQVAGSPPSPARVLFIDNYDSFVYNLVQYVGELGATAEVVRNDAVAVDELVAARARGDFTHLVVSPGPGTPADAGISTEAIRRLGPSTPTLGVCLGHQAIAEVFGAEVVRAAEVVHGKPSLVHHDGLGVYAGLPTPLVCARYHSLVVDPATVPDQLEVTARTASGVVMGLRHRQHPVEGVQMHPESVLTSHGHQMLRSFLEQPRP
;
A
#
# COMPACT_ATOMS: atom_id res chain seq x y z
N MET A 1 33.96 19.05 16.97
CA MET A 1 34.64 20.29 16.53
C MET A 1 33.78 20.84 15.40
N ILE A 2 33.06 21.94 15.63
CA ILE A 2 32.09 22.53 14.68
C ILE A 2 32.87 22.95 13.43
N ARG A 3 32.58 22.34 12.27
CA ARG A 3 33.33 22.55 11.01
C ARG A 3 32.93 23.89 10.40
N HIS A 4 33.63 24.95 10.77
CA HIS A 4 33.50 26.25 10.10
C HIS A 4 34.35 26.33 8.81
N ALA A 5 33.76 26.97 7.79
CA ALA A 5 34.41 27.88 6.83
C ALA A 5 34.70 27.41 5.38
N ALA A 6 33.81 26.64 4.74
CA ALA A 6 33.61 26.84 3.30
C ALA A 6 32.34 27.69 3.11
N THR A 7 32.48 28.93 2.65
CA THR A 7 31.34 29.82 2.34
C THR A 7 30.95 29.78 0.88
N ASP A 8 31.75 29.15 0.03
CA ASP A 8 31.57 29.09 -1.42
C ASP A 8 32.19 27.80 -1.99
N ILE A 9 31.65 27.32 -3.12
CA ILE A 9 32.11 26.09 -3.79
C ILE A 9 33.00 26.49 -4.97
N ALA A 10 34.26 26.05 -4.97
CA ALA A 10 35.10 26.22 -6.14
C ALA A 10 34.68 25.21 -7.22
N ARG A 11 34.40 25.70 -8.44
CA ARG A 11 33.96 24.88 -9.57
C ARG A 11 34.77 25.18 -10.81
N ARG A 12 35.25 24.13 -11.48
CA ARG A 12 35.94 24.21 -12.75
C ARG A 12 35.26 23.32 -13.77
N ARG A 13 34.73 23.93 -14.83
CA ARG A 13 34.23 23.19 -16.00
C ARG A 13 35.38 22.44 -16.67
N LEU A 14 35.13 21.19 -17.01
CA LEU A 14 36.06 20.30 -17.70
C LEU A 14 35.64 20.16 -19.16
N ASP A 15 36.59 20.26 -20.08
CA ASP A 15 36.39 19.94 -21.49
C ASP A 15 36.57 18.44 -21.70
N LEU A 16 35.62 17.66 -21.17
CA LEU A 16 35.65 16.20 -21.12
C LEU A 16 34.35 15.65 -21.72
N THR A 17 34.49 14.72 -22.67
CA THR A 17 33.39 14.02 -23.34
C THR A 17 33.50 12.51 -23.11
N ALA A 18 33.73 12.12 -21.85
CA ALA A 18 33.87 10.72 -21.45
C ALA A 18 32.64 10.21 -20.70
N ASP A 19 32.35 8.92 -20.88
CA ASP A 19 31.34 8.20 -20.11
C ASP A 19 31.77 8.12 -18.62
N PRO A 20 30.83 8.22 -17.66
CA PRO A 20 31.14 8.09 -16.24
C PRO A 20 31.94 6.85 -15.86
N LEU A 21 31.70 5.71 -16.49
CA LEU A 21 32.42 4.47 -16.20
C LEU A 21 33.88 4.55 -16.65
N ASP A 22 34.15 5.21 -17.78
CA ASP A 22 35.52 5.43 -18.26
C ASP A 22 36.29 6.40 -17.36
N VAL A 23 35.62 7.45 -16.88
CA VAL A 23 36.21 8.36 -15.88
C VAL A 23 36.52 7.61 -14.60
N LEU A 24 35.60 6.77 -14.14
CA LEU A 24 35.77 5.98 -12.93
C LEU A 24 36.98 5.04 -13.03
N ARG A 25 37.16 4.35 -14.17
CA ARG A 25 38.29 3.45 -14.43
C ARG A 25 39.65 4.15 -14.38
N ARG A 26 39.75 5.45 -14.69
CA ARG A 26 41.00 6.22 -14.60
C ARG A 26 41.48 6.43 -13.17
N PHE A 27 40.55 6.43 -12.21
CA PHE A 27 40.85 6.58 -10.79
C PHE A 27 40.81 5.26 -10.03
N ARG A 28 40.91 4.15 -10.75
CA ARG A 28 41.11 2.83 -10.16
C ARG A 28 42.31 2.85 -9.22
N ASP A 29 42.23 2.02 -8.17
CA ASP A 29 43.26 1.86 -7.15
C ASP A 29 43.50 3.13 -6.28
N ARG A 30 42.76 4.23 -6.49
CA ARG A 30 42.75 5.37 -5.55
C ARG A 30 42.06 5.00 -4.25
N ASP A 31 42.50 5.60 -3.15
CA ASP A 31 41.97 5.26 -1.84
C ASP A 31 40.49 5.61 -1.75
N ARG A 32 39.69 4.65 -1.26
CA ARG A 32 38.25 4.76 -1.06
C ARG A 32 37.53 5.44 -2.24
N LEU A 33 37.77 4.93 -3.45
CA LEU A 33 37.06 5.36 -4.65
C LEU A 33 35.54 5.12 -4.49
N VAL A 34 34.76 6.16 -4.78
CA VAL A 34 33.30 6.10 -4.79
C VAL A 34 32.73 6.62 -6.11
N ALA A 35 31.63 6.03 -6.55
CA ALA A 35 30.84 6.52 -7.67
C ALA A 35 29.35 6.42 -7.38
N LEU A 36 28.59 7.47 -7.65
CA LEU A 36 27.13 7.49 -7.64
C LEU A 36 26.66 7.89 -9.04
N THR A 37 25.88 7.04 -9.72
CA THR A 37 25.43 7.27 -11.11
C THR A 37 23.97 6.83 -11.31
N GLY A 38 23.25 7.44 -12.25
CA GLY A 38 21.83 7.17 -12.48
C GLY A 38 20.98 8.36 -12.05
N ALA A 39 19.93 8.13 -11.25
CA ALA A 39 18.97 9.11 -10.76
C ALA A 39 19.47 9.97 -9.59
N TRP A 40 20.70 9.76 -9.12
CA TRP A 40 21.32 10.57 -8.06
C TRP A 40 21.32 12.05 -8.44
N HIS A 41 20.98 12.91 -7.48
CA HIS A 41 21.00 14.36 -7.62
C HIS A 41 20.40 14.87 -8.94
N HIS A 42 19.23 14.34 -9.33
CA HIS A 42 18.52 14.68 -10.57
C HIS A 42 19.16 14.18 -11.88
N GLY A 43 19.80 13.02 -11.86
CA GLY A 43 20.27 12.36 -13.10
C GLY A 43 21.77 12.47 -13.36
N GLU A 44 22.55 12.65 -12.30
CA GLU A 44 23.96 13.04 -12.38
C GLU A 44 24.91 11.87 -12.11
N ALA A 45 26.18 12.07 -12.46
CA ALA A 45 27.27 11.20 -12.00
C ALA A 45 28.19 11.95 -11.04
N LEU A 46 28.51 11.33 -9.91
CA LEU A 46 29.44 11.83 -8.91
C LEU A 46 30.55 10.80 -8.69
N ILE A 47 31.81 11.22 -8.81
CA ILE A 47 32.98 10.38 -8.56
C ILE A 47 33.89 11.11 -7.58
N ALA A 48 34.30 10.43 -6.51
CA ALA A 48 35.22 10.96 -5.51
C ALA A 48 36.20 9.89 -5.03
N PHE A 49 37.36 10.32 -4.55
CA PHE A 49 38.44 9.44 -4.08
C PHE A 49 39.43 10.26 -3.23
N ASP A 50 40.29 9.56 -2.48
CA ASP A 50 41.21 10.13 -1.49
C ASP A 50 40.48 11.06 -0.50
N PRO A 51 39.63 10.52 0.37
CA PRO A 51 38.91 11.35 1.34
C PRO A 51 39.88 12.07 2.28
N VAL A 52 39.48 13.25 2.75
CA VAL A 52 40.27 14.01 3.74
C VAL A 52 40.03 13.52 5.16
N GLU A 53 38.95 12.77 5.37
CA GLU A 53 38.58 12.19 6.66
C GLU A 53 37.81 10.89 6.44
N VAL A 54 38.08 9.89 7.27
CA VAL A 54 37.27 8.66 7.36
C VAL A 54 36.51 8.73 8.68
N LEU A 55 35.21 8.47 8.67
CA LEU A 55 34.43 8.59 9.89
C LEU A 55 34.79 7.45 10.86
N GLU A 56 35.13 7.81 12.08
CA GLU A 56 35.30 6.89 13.20
C GLU A 56 34.21 7.16 14.25
N GLY A 57 33.70 6.11 14.91
CA GLY A 57 32.66 6.24 15.93
C GLY A 57 31.23 6.15 15.40
N ASP A 58 30.33 6.98 15.94
CA ASP A 58 28.89 6.94 15.67
C ASP A 58 28.56 7.46 14.26
N PRO A 59 28.07 6.60 13.34
CA PRO A 59 27.79 6.96 11.96
C PRO A 59 26.56 7.85 11.78
N PHE A 60 25.78 8.11 12.84
CA PHE A 60 24.68 9.07 12.79
C PHE A 60 25.13 10.45 13.26
N ALA A 61 25.76 10.57 14.44
CA ALA A 61 26.16 11.89 14.94
C ALA A 61 27.32 12.53 14.14
N GLY A 62 28.18 11.71 13.53
CA GLY A 62 29.37 12.18 12.83
C GLY A 62 29.12 12.84 11.46
N ILE A 63 27.90 12.72 10.93
CA ILE A 63 27.59 13.14 9.54
C ILE A 63 27.03 14.55 9.43
N ASP A 64 26.70 15.18 10.55
CA ASP A 64 26.12 16.50 10.57
C ASP A 64 27.11 17.57 10.06
N VAL A 65 26.67 18.29 9.02
CA VAL A 65 27.41 19.40 8.40
C VAL A 65 26.57 20.67 8.42
N ASP A 66 27.21 21.83 8.45
CA ASP A 66 26.52 23.11 8.38
C ASP A 66 26.22 23.44 6.91
N ALA A 67 24.97 23.85 6.64
CA ALA A 67 24.52 24.12 5.28
C ALA A 67 25.21 25.35 4.68
N ILE A 68 25.53 25.28 3.39
CA ILE A 68 26.04 26.39 2.57
C ILE A 68 24.88 26.87 1.67
N PRO A 69 24.77 28.19 1.38
CA PRO A 69 23.68 28.71 0.54
C PRO A 69 23.54 27.93 -0.77
N ALA A 70 22.30 27.59 -1.13
CA ALA A 70 22.00 26.85 -2.35
C ALA A 70 22.49 27.64 -3.58
N GLY A 71 23.48 27.09 -4.28
CA GLY A 71 24.20 27.78 -5.35
C GLY A 71 25.10 26.87 -6.17
N GLN A 72 24.52 26.28 -7.22
CA GLN A 72 25.11 25.62 -8.40
C GLN A 72 26.08 24.42 -8.24
N GLY A 73 26.57 24.03 -7.06
CA GLY A 73 27.51 22.89 -6.90
C GLY A 73 27.06 21.83 -5.89
N PHE A 74 27.58 20.61 -6.02
CA PHE A 74 27.58 19.55 -5.01
C PHE A 74 28.70 19.79 -3.97
N GLY A 75 29.86 20.28 -4.43
CA GLY A 75 31.02 20.66 -3.63
C GLY A 75 31.80 19.49 -3.03
N GLY A 76 31.14 18.69 -2.19
CA GLY A 76 31.72 17.60 -1.42
C GLY A 76 30.77 17.14 -0.33
N GLY A 77 31.23 16.28 0.57
CA GLY A 77 30.42 15.78 1.68
C GLY A 77 30.83 14.40 2.18
N TRP A 78 30.03 13.86 3.09
CA TRP A 78 30.11 12.46 3.47
C TRP A 78 29.51 11.60 2.36
N ILE A 79 30.26 10.63 1.86
CA ILE A 79 29.80 9.68 0.84
C ILE A 79 30.14 8.27 1.32
N GLY A 80 29.20 7.35 1.20
CA GLY A 80 29.41 5.98 1.68
C GLY A 80 28.15 5.21 1.98
N ALA A 81 28.26 4.24 2.90
CA ALA A 81 27.17 3.34 3.27
C ALA A 81 27.04 3.12 4.79
N TRP A 82 25.81 2.91 5.22
CA TRP A 82 25.36 2.53 6.57
C TRP A 82 24.80 1.12 6.51
N GLY A 83 25.36 0.19 7.28
CA GLY A 83 24.89 -1.20 7.32
C GLY A 83 23.67 -1.42 8.22
N TYR A 84 22.91 -2.47 7.94
CA TYR A 84 21.65 -2.79 8.62
C TYR A 84 21.80 -2.90 10.14
N GLN A 85 22.93 -3.45 10.59
CA GLN A 85 23.22 -3.66 12.01
C GLN A 85 23.26 -2.38 12.84
N LEU A 86 23.39 -1.21 12.21
CA LEU A 86 23.31 0.08 12.89
C LEU A 86 21.93 0.37 13.47
N GLY A 87 20.88 -0.37 13.06
CA GLY A 87 19.57 -0.30 13.68
C GLY A 87 19.61 -0.53 15.20
N ARG A 88 20.58 -1.28 15.72
CA ARG A 88 20.77 -1.50 17.18
C ARG A 88 21.25 -0.25 17.94
N LEU A 89 21.74 0.77 17.23
CA LEU A 89 22.08 2.08 17.80
C LEU A 89 20.87 3.01 17.88
N VAL A 90 19.74 2.59 17.30
CA VAL A 90 18.47 3.32 17.27
C VAL A 90 17.44 2.62 18.16
N GLU A 91 17.35 1.30 18.05
CA GLU A 91 16.34 0.47 18.72
C GLU A 91 16.98 -0.62 19.60
N ARG A 92 16.24 -1.06 20.62
CA ARG A 92 16.65 -2.16 21.51
C ARG A 92 16.33 -3.51 20.84
N LEU A 93 17.37 -4.20 20.36
CA LEU A 93 17.28 -5.44 19.60
C LEU A 93 18.05 -6.59 20.29
N PRO A 94 17.65 -7.86 20.08
CA PRO A 94 18.42 -9.03 20.53
C PRO A 94 19.76 -9.14 19.78
N GLU A 95 20.62 -10.04 20.25
CA GLU A 95 21.91 -10.32 19.60
C GLU A 95 21.70 -10.68 18.12
N PRO A 96 22.46 -10.07 17.19
CA PRO A 96 22.27 -10.34 15.77
C PRO A 96 22.78 -11.73 15.38
N PRO A 97 22.23 -12.32 14.30
CA PRO A 97 22.70 -13.61 13.82
C PRO A 97 24.15 -13.55 13.34
N HIS A 98 24.79 -14.72 13.27
CA HIS A 98 26.18 -14.85 12.87
C HIS A 98 26.44 -14.26 11.48
N ARG A 99 27.53 -13.50 11.31
CA ARG A 99 27.93 -12.87 10.05
C ARG A 99 29.02 -13.72 9.36
N PRO A 100 28.72 -14.45 8.27
CA PRO A 100 29.69 -15.33 7.62
C PRO A 100 30.92 -14.60 7.09
N SER A 101 30.75 -13.35 6.66
CA SER A 101 31.82 -12.45 6.26
C SER A 101 31.63 -11.11 6.98
N PRO A 102 32.12 -10.97 8.24
CA PRO A 102 31.96 -9.73 8.98
C PRO A 102 32.56 -8.55 8.21
N GLN A 103 31.76 -7.53 7.95
CA GLN A 103 32.14 -6.28 7.30
C GLN A 103 32.03 -5.11 8.30
N PRO A 104 32.67 -3.96 8.03
CA PRO A 104 32.41 -2.75 8.81
C PRO A 104 30.91 -2.41 8.83
N ASP A 105 30.40 -1.96 9.97
CA ASP A 105 28.99 -1.57 10.10
C ASP A 105 28.67 -0.28 9.32
N HIS A 106 29.68 0.51 8.94
CA HIS A 106 29.57 1.61 7.99
C HIS A 106 30.88 1.80 7.20
N ARG A 107 30.78 2.47 6.05
CA ARG A 107 31.89 2.84 5.18
C ARG A 107 31.75 4.31 4.78
N LEU A 108 31.96 5.23 5.71
CA LEU A 108 31.74 6.66 5.50
C LEU A 108 33.06 7.43 5.47
N ALA A 109 33.22 8.27 4.46
CA ALA A 109 34.36 9.16 4.35
C ALA A 109 33.95 10.53 3.79
N PHE A 110 34.65 11.57 4.21
CA PHE A 110 34.40 12.94 3.80
C PHE A 110 35.31 13.31 2.62
N TYR A 111 34.67 13.67 1.51
CA TYR A 111 35.34 14.07 0.28
C TYR A 111 35.13 15.56 0.09
N ASP A 112 36.24 16.29 -0.03
CA ASP A 112 36.25 17.73 -0.27
C ASP A 112 36.42 18.07 -1.77
N HIS A 113 36.67 17.08 -2.63
CA HIS A 113 36.76 17.20 -4.09
C HIS A 113 35.87 16.14 -4.75
N VAL A 114 35.12 16.54 -5.78
CA VAL A 114 34.28 15.64 -6.57
C VAL A 114 34.38 15.95 -8.07
N LEU A 115 34.31 14.90 -8.88
CA LEU A 115 34.02 15.00 -10.31
C LEU A 115 32.53 14.79 -10.51
N ARG A 116 31.86 15.77 -11.11
CA ARG A 116 30.41 15.79 -11.29
C ARG A 116 30.05 15.93 -12.76
N LEU A 117 29.21 15.04 -13.29
CA LEU A 117 28.56 15.18 -14.58
C LEU A 117 27.12 15.65 -14.34
N CYS A 118 26.83 16.90 -14.74
CA CYS A 118 25.52 17.51 -14.63
C CYS A 118 25.19 18.22 -15.94
N ASP A 119 23.97 18.04 -16.45
CA ASP A 119 23.51 18.59 -17.74
C ASP A 119 24.49 18.31 -18.91
N GLY A 120 25.06 17.11 -18.94
CA GLY A 120 26.03 16.69 -19.95
C GLY A 120 27.40 17.38 -19.88
N THR A 121 27.67 18.15 -18.83
CA THR A 121 28.95 18.86 -18.62
C THR A 121 29.67 18.31 -17.39
N TRP A 122 30.96 17.98 -17.55
CA TRP A 122 31.82 17.59 -16.43
C TRP A 122 32.35 18.81 -15.66
N TRP A 123 32.35 18.69 -14.33
CA TRP A 123 32.86 19.69 -13.40
C TRP A 123 33.80 19.03 -12.40
N LEU A 124 34.90 19.70 -12.09
CA LEU A 124 35.66 19.47 -10.87
C LEU A 124 35.19 20.48 -9.84
N GLU A 125 34.66 20.01 -8.72
CA GLU A 125 34.18 20.84 -7.62
C GLU A 125 34.96 20.54 -6.35
N SER A 126 35.17 21.57 -5.52
CA SER A 126 35.85 21.40 -4.23
C SER A 126 35.32 22.34 -3.16
N LEU A 127 35.20 21.83 -1.93
CA LEU A 127 34.94 22.62 -0.71
C LEU A 127 36.20 23.29 -0.17
N THR A 128 37.36 22.67 -0.38
CA THR A 128 38.67 23.21 0.04
C THR A 128 39.59 23.28 -1.18
N PRO A 129 39.76 24.46 -1.81
CA PRO A 129 40.57 24.56 -3.03
C PRO A 129 42.02 24.10 -2.84
N ASP A 130 42.47 23.14 -3.67
CA ASP A 130 43.86 22.68 -3.72
C ASP A 130 44.33 22.57 -5.18
N ALA A 131 45.03 23.60 -5.66
CA ALA A 131 45.54 23.65 -7.03
C ALA A 131 46.50 22.50 -7.40
N GLY A 132 47.19 21.91 -6.41
CA GLY A 132 48.07 20.77 -6.61
C GLY A 132 47.28 19.48 -6.81
N ARG A 133 46.21 19.29 -6.04
CA ARG A 133 45.28 18.17 -6.23
C ARG A 133 44.51 18.30 -7.54
N ASP A 134 43.99 19.48 -7.85
CA ASP A 134 43.32 19.77 -9.12
C ASP A 134 44.19 19.40 -10.31
N ARG A 135 45.47 19.78 -10.28
CA ARG A 135 46.42 19.44 -11.34
C ARG A 135 46.54 17.92 -11.52
N ARG A 136 46.74 17.16 -10.43
CA ARG A 136 46.86 15.70 -10.49
C ARG A 136 45.60 15.03 -11.06
N ILE A 137 44.42 15.53 -10.69
CA ILE A 137 43.14 15.02 -11.22
C ILE A 137 43.05 15.29 -12.72
N LEU A 138 43.37 16.50 -13.16
CA LEU A 138 43.33 16.88 -14.58
C LEU A 138 44.34 16.10 -15.42
N ASP A 139 45.54 15.86 -14.90
CA ASP A 139 46.56 15.06 -15.58
C ASP A 139 46.07 13.62 -15.74
N ALA A 140 45.46 13.01 -14.72
CA ALA A 140 44.85 11.68 -14.81
C ALA A 140 43.66 11.63 -15.80
N LEU A 141 42.88 12.70 -15.92
CA LEU A 141 41.78 12.80 -16.88
C LEU A 141 42.26 12.99 -18.33
N ALA A 142 43.50 13.43 -18.54
CA ALA A 142 44.09 13.57 -19.87
C ALA A 142 44.57 12.22 -20.43
N GLU A 143 44.82 11.24 -19.55
CA GLU A 143 45.21 9.89 -19.95
C GLU A 143 44.04 9.13 -20.62
N PRO A 144 44.31 8.24 -21.59
CA PRO A 144 43.30 7.35 -22.14
C PRO A 144 42.61 6.51 -21.07
N ALA A 145 41.31 6.24 -21.24
CA ALA A 145 40.60 5.35 -20.32
C ALA A 145 41.25 3.95 -20.34
N PRO A 146 41.58 3.37 -19.17
CA PRO A 146 42.11 2.01 -19.11
C PRO A 146 41.10 1.01 -19.66
N ALA A 147 41.59 -0.04 -20.33
CA ALA A 147 40.74 -1.15 -20.73
C ALA A 147 40.14 -1.85 -19.49
N PRO A 148 38.92 -2.43 -19.59
CA PRO A 148 38.33 -3.23 -18.51
C PRO A 148 39.27 -4.35 -18.05
N ARG A 149 39.41 -4.54 -16.74
CA ARG A 149 40.11 -5.71 -16.17
C ARG A 149 39.15 -6.91 -16.16
N HIS A 150 39.70 -8.10 -16.40
CA HIS A 150 38.93 -9.33 -16.36
C HIS A 150 38.53 -9.69 -14.92
N HIS A 151 37.33 -10.25 -14.77
CA HIS A 151 36.85 -10.84 -13.52
C HIS A 151 36.11 -12.14 -13.80
N GLU A 152 36.16 -13.05 -12.84
CA GLU A 152 35.50 -14.36 -12.85
C GLU A 152 34.58 -14.47 -11.63
N VAL A 153 33.32 -14.85 -11.88
CA VAL A 153 32.32 -15.09 -10.85
C VAL A 153 31.91 -16.55 -10.92
N GLY A 154 31.95 -17.25 -9.78
CA GLY A 154 31.52 -18.64 -9.69
C GLY A 154 30.00 -18.82 -9.68
N THR A 155 29.58 -20.03 -9.33
CA THR A 155 28.17 -20.36 -9.10
C THR A 155 27.74 -19.90 -7.71
N PHE A 156 26.61 -19.19 -7.65
CA PHE A 156 26.01 -18.72 -6.40
C PHE A 156 25.28 -19.86 -5.67
N GLU A 157 25.63 -20.04 -4.40
CA GLU A 157 24.97 -20.95 -3.46
C GLU A 157 24.18 -20.14 -2.43
N MET A 158 23.07 -20.70 -1.92
CA MET A 158 22.22 -20.05 -0.92
C MET A 158 22.56 -20.51 0.49
N THR A 159 22.83 -19.54 1.36
CA THR A 159 23.10 -19.70 2.78
C THR A 159 22.10 -18.85 3.58
N PRO A 160 21.28 -19.43 4.47
CA PRO A 160 21.13 -20.86 4.73
C PRO A 160 20.49 -21.60 3.54
N SER A 161 20.39 -22.92 3.61
CA SER A 161 19.83 -23.72 2.51
C SER A 161 18.40 -23.27 2.15
N PRO A 162 17.92 -23.54 0.92
CA PRO A 162 16.53 -23.23 0.53
C PRO A 162 15.47 -23.75 1.51
N GLY A 163 15.70 -24.92 2.11
CA GLY A 163 14.79 -25.50 3.11
C GLY A 163 14.73 -24.71 4.41
N GLU A 164 15.88 -24.22 4.89
CA GLU A 164 15.95 -23.38 6.09
C GLU A 164 15.33 -21.99 5.87
N HIS A 165 15.51 -21.41 4.68
CA HIS A 165 14.83 -20.16 4.33
C HIS A 165 13.30 -20.31 4.33
N ARG A 166 12.77 -21.39 3.74
CA ARG A 166 11.33 -21.69 3.79
C ARG A 166 10.82 -21.88 5.22
N ALA A 167 11.61 -22.53 6.08
CA ALA A 167 11.28 -22.68 7.49
C ALA A 167 11.25 -21.34 8.23
N ALA A 168 12.16 -20.41 7.91
CA ALA A 168 12.13 -19.05 8.45
C ALA A 168 10.87 -18.29 8.01
N VAL A 169 10.47 -18.41 6.74
CA VAL A 169 9.22 -17.83 6.22
C VAL A 169 8.01 -18.40 6.98
N ALA A 170 7.94 -19.71 7.18
CA ALA A 170 6.86 -20.35 7.94
C ALA A 170 6.77 -19.85 9.39
N ARG A 171 7.91 -19.68 10.07
CA ARG A 171 7.95 -19.11 11.43
C ARG A 171 7.45 -17.67 11.46
N VAL A 172 7.77 -16.85 10.46
CA VAL A 172 7.23 -15.49 10.36
C VAL A 172 5.72 -15.49 10.17
N LEU A 173 5.17 -16.40 9.36
CA LEU A 173 3.72 -16.56 9.21
C LEU A 173 3.03 -16.92 10.53
N GLU A 174 3.67 -17.72 11.40
CA GLU A 174 3.17 -18.01 12.75
C GLU A 174 3.09 -16.73 13.61
N HIS A 175 4.11 -15.87 13.56
CA HIS A 175 4.09 -14.57 14.24
C HIS A 175 3.02 -13.62 13.69
N VAL A 176 2.82 -13.60 12.37
CA VAL A 176 1.73 -12.84 11.74
C VAL A 176 0.37 -13.32 12.24
N ALA A 177 0.15 -14.64 12.27
CA ALA A 177 -1.09 -15.23 12.77
C ALA A 177 -1.30 -15.00 14.27
N ALA A 178 -0.23 -14.88 15.05
CA ALA A 178 -0.28 -14.58 16.48
C ALA A 178 -0.61 -13.11 16.78
N GLY A 179 -0.46 -12.21 15.80
CA GLY A 179 -0.63 -10.77 15.99
C GLY A 179 0.64 -10.06 16.45
N ASP A 180 1.80 -10.72 16.40
CA ASP A 180 3.09 -10.11 16.76
C ASP A 180 3.53 -9.07 15.73
N ILE A 181 3.22 -9.30 14.45
CA ILE A 181 3.61 -8.45 13.33
C ILE A 181 2.56 -8.53 12.21
N PHE A 182 2.56 -7.52 11.35
CA PHE A 182 1.80 -7.51 10.10
C PHE A 182 2.62 -8.07 8.94
N GLN A 183 3.91 -7.73 8.93
CA GLN A 183 4.89 -8.12 7.91
C GLN A 183 6.29 -8.18 8.51
N ALA A 184 7.13 -9.10 8.03
CA ALA A 184 8.59 -9.01 8.17
C ALA A 184 9.28 -9.39 6.86
N ASN A 185 10.36 -8.69 6.52
CA ASN A 185 11.20 -9.04 5.39
C ASN A 185 12.18 -10.12 5.80
N VAL A 186 12.01 -11.34 5.27
CA VAL A 186 12.93 -12.45 5.52
C VAL A 186 13.89 -12.56 4.36
N CYS A 187 15.19 -12.62 4.68
CA CYS A 187 16.25 -12.63 3.69
C CYS A 187 17.10 -13.90 3.76
N ALA A 188 17.86 -14.11 2.69
CA ALA A 188 18.91 -15.09 2.59
C ALA A 188 20.11 -14.49 1.85
N ARG A 189 21.26 -15.14 2.01
CA ARG A 189 22.51 -14.78 1.36
C ARG A 189 22.76 -15.72 0.18
N LEU A 190 23.10 -15.16 -0.97
CA LEU A 190 23.66 -15.89 -2.10
C LEU A 190 25.16 -15.57 -2.17
N GLU A 191 26.03 -16.56 -2.26
CA GLU A 191 27.48 -16.34 -2.30
C GLU A 191 28.20 -17.20 -3.33
N ALA A 192 29.27 -16.65 -3.91
CA ALA A 192 30.08 -17.30 -4.92
C ALA A 192 31.57 -16.95 -4.73
N PRO A 193 32.49 -17.83 -5.16
CA PRO A 193 33.88 -17.46 -5.39
C PRO A 193 33.99 -16.29 -6.38
N PHE A 194 34.93 -15.39 -6.15
CA PHE A 194 35.20 -14.24 -7.01
C PHE A 194 36.70 -14.03 -7.18
N ALA A 195 37.13 -13.79 -8.42
CA ALA A 195 38.49 -13.40 -8.73
C ALA A 195 38.49 -12.21 -9.72
N GLY A 196 39.38 -11.24 -9.51
CA GLY A 196 39.50 -10.06 -10.36
C GLY A 196 39.10 -8.77 -9.65
N ASP A 197 38.64 -7.78 -10.41
CA ASP A 197 38.43 -6.42 -9.93
C ASP A 197 36.93 -6.09 -9.76
N PRO A 198 36.44 -5.82 -8.53
CA PRO A 198 35.03 -5.47 -8.28
C PRO A 198 34.54 -4.25 -9.07
N LEU A 199 35.45 -3.35 -9.47
CA LEU A 199 35.09 -2.16 -10.24
C LEU A 199 34.55 -2.52 -11.63
N ASP A 200 35.13 -3.51 -12.31
CA ASP A 200 34.63 -3.91 -13.63
C ASP A 200 33.37 -4.80 -13.54
N ALA A 201 33.16 -5.49 -12.42
CA ALA A 201 31.87 -6.09 -12.11
C ALA A 201 30.77 -5.02 -11.94
N PHE A 202 31.07 -3.90 -11.28
CA PHE A 202 30.17 -2.74 -11.21
C PHE A 202 29.86 -2.17 -12.60
N CYS A 203 30.89 -1.90 -13.42
CA CYS A 203 30.70 -1.36 -14.76
C CYS A 203 29.83 -2.27 -15.64
N ALA A 204 30.10 -3.59 -15.65
CA ALA A 204 29.30 -4.56 -16.40
C ALA A 204 27.83 -4.57 -15.95
N GLY A 205 27.59 -4.49 -14.63
CA GLY A 205 26.25 -4.40 -14.08
C GLY A 205 25.52 -3.11 -14.47
N VAL A 206 26.17 -1.95 -14.43
CA VAL A 206 25.59 -0.67 -14.87
C VAL A 206 25.20 -0.71 -16.35
N GLU A 207 26.09 -1.19 -17.22
CA GLU A 207 25.86 -1.27 -18.66
C GLU A 207 24.67 -2.17 -19.01
N ARG A 208 24.55 -3.32 -18.32
CA ARG A 208 23.50 -4.30 -18.59
C ARG A 208 22.15 -3.94 -17.95
N LEU A 209 22.17 -3.48 -16.70
CA LEU A 209 20.94 -3.28 -15.90
C LEU A 209 20.38 -1.87 -15.99
N ARG A 210 21.21 -0.86 -16.27
CA ARG A 210 20.85 0.57 -16.27
C ARG A 210 20.02 0.95 -15.04
N PRO A 211 20.54 0.71 -13.82
CA PRO A 211 19.79 0.88 -12.59
C PRO A 211 19.37 2.34 -12.35
N ALA A 212 18.30 2.53 -11.59
CA ALA A 212 17.90 3.86 -11.14
C ALA A 212 18.98 4.46 -10.24
N TYR A 213 19.48 3.72 -9.25
CA TYR A 213 20.59 4.13 -8.40
C TYR A 213 21.73 3.12 -8.51
N ALA A 214 22.82 3.49 -9.19
CA ALA A 214 24.07 2.76 -9.16
C ALA A 214 25.04 3.40 -8.18
N ALA A 215 25.64 2.59 -7.30
CA ALA A 215 26.68 3.06 -6.39
C ALA A 215 27.85 2.07 -6.27
N TYR A 216 29.07 2.59 -6.38
CA TYR A 216 30.32 1.88 -6.09
C TYR A 216 30.97 2.51 -4.86
N VAL A 217 31.31 1.71 -3.84
CA VAL A 217 32.01 2.18 -2.64
C VAL A 217 33.15 1.23 -2.30
N ALA A 218 34.38 1.62 -2.60
CA ALA A 218 35.58 0.88 -2.24
C ALA A 218 36.07 1.24 -0.83
N SER A 219 36.62 0.25 -0.13
CA SER A 219 37.32 0.41 1.14
C SER A 219 38.41 -0.66 1.28
N PRO A 220 39.32 -0.55 2.26
CA PRO A 220 40.35 -1.58 2.49
C PRO A 220 39.78 -2.99 2.73
N GLU A 221 38.55 -3.09 3.22
CA GLU A 221 37.87 -4.36 3.50
C GLU A 221 37.22 -5.00 2.26
N GLY A 222 37.12 -4.25 1.15
CA GLY A 222 36.58 -4.70 -0.13
C GLY A 222 35.68 -3.64 -0.78
N ALA A 223 34.63 -4.03 -1.48
CA ALA A 223 33.78 -3.09 -2.24
C ALA A 223 32.28 -3.37 -2.10
N LEU A 224 31.47 -2.32 -2.15
CA LEU A 224 30.02 -2.41 -2.34
C LEU A 224 29.69 -2.01 -3.79
N VAL A 225 28.88 -2.83 -4.45
CA VAL A 225 28.44 -2.66 -5.84
C VAL A 225 26.92 -2.73 -5.87
N SER A 226 26.27 -1.58 -5.85
CA SER A 226 24.81 -1.44 -5.69
C SER A 226 24.12 -1.08 -7.00
N PHE A 227 22.98 -1.72 -7.26
CA PHE A 227 22.09 -1.48 -8.39
C PHE A 227 20.63 -1.25 -7.93
N SER A 228 20.49 -0.50 -6.84
CA SER A 228 19.22 -0.30 -6.15
C SER A 228 18.19 0.45 -7.01
N PRO A 229 16.91 0.04 -6.98
CA PRO A 229 15.82 0.82 -7.56
C PRO A 229 15.25 1.88 -6.59
N GLU A 230 15.57 1.79 -5.30
CA GLU A 230 14.73 2.38 -4.25
C GLU A 230 15.42 3.56 -3.55
N LEU A 231 14.77 4.73 -3.58
CA LEU A 231 15.17 5.88 -2.79
C LEU A 231 14.77 5.67 -1.33
N PHE A 232 15.76 5.59 -0.45
CA PHE A 232 15.51 5.56 0.99
C PHE A 232 15.08 6.96 1.46
N LEU A 233 15.90 7.98 1.24
CA LEU A 233 15.62 9.34 1.70
C LEU A 233 16.30 10.36 0.79
N ARG A 234 15.61 11.46 0.52
CA ARG A 234 16.20 12.68 -0.04
C ARG A 234 15.75 13.87 0.79
N ARG A 235 16.69 14.71 1.22
CA ARG A 235 16.44 15.99 1.88
C ARG A 235 16.98 17.12 1.02
N THR A 236 16.14 18.10 0.72
CA THR A 236 16.53 19.35 0.05
C THR A 236 16.03 20.52 0.87
N GLY A 237 16.94 21.24 1.53
CA GLY A 237 16.56 22.21 2.56
C GLY A 237 15.86 21.48 3.71
N ASP A 238 14.65 21.91 4.07
CA ASP A 238 13.85 21.28 5.13
C ASP A 238 12.84 20.27 4.57
N ASP A 239 12.71 20.16 3.24
CA ASP A 239 11.82 19.19 2.60
C ASP A 239 12.50 17.81 2.53
N VAL A 240 11.77 16.79 2.95
CA VAL A 240 12.19 15.38 2.88
C VAL A 240 11.23 14.57 2.02
N LEU A 241 11.80 13.64 1.25
CA LEU A 241 11.10 12.68 0.39
C LEU A 241 11.65 11.28 0.66
N THR A 242 10.76 10.30 0.62
CA THR A 242 11.11 8.89 0.54
C THR A 242 10.16 8.17 -0.42
N SER A 243 10.66 7.18 -1.17
CA SER A 243 9.91 6.53 -2.24
C SER A 243 9.95 5.00 -2.12
N PRO A 244 9.19 4.38 -1.21
CA PRO A 244 9.20 2.93 -1.02
C PRO A 244 8.65 2.18 -2.22
N ILE A 245 9.19 0.97 -2.42
CA ILE A 245 8.78 0.05 -3.48
C ILE A 245 8.21 -1.22 -2.88
N LYS A 246 7.01 -1.61 -3.32
CA LYS A 246 6.38 -2.92 -3.05
C LYS A 246 5.67 -3.43 -4.28
N GLY A 247 5.62 -4.75 -4.47
CA GLY A 247 5.12 -5.36 -5.70
C GLY A 247 6.09 -5.23 -6.88
N THR A 248 6.23 -6.31 -7.64
CA THR A 248 7.11 -6.37 -8.81
C THR A 248 6.50 -7.28 -9.86
N SER A 249 6.50 -6.84 -11.11
CA SER A 249 6.03 -7.65 -12.24
C SER A 249 7.00 -7.59 -13.44
N PRO A 250 7.17 -8.69 -14.20
CA PRO A 250 7.93 -8.68 -15.45
C PRO A 250 7.45 -7.60 -16.44
N LEU A 251 8.36 -7.08 -17.28
CA LEU A 251 8.05 -5.97 -18.21
C LEU A 251 7.03 -6.31 -19.31
N ASP A 252 6.77 -7.58 -19.57
CA ASP A 252 5.80 -8.10 -20.53
C ASP A 252 4.41 -8.38 -19.93
N ALA A 253 4.25 -8.25 -18.62
CA ALA A 253 2.96 -8.27 -17.95
C ALA A 253 2.21 -6.93 -18.07
N ASP A 254 0.88 -6.97 -17.91
CA ASP A 254 0.05 -5.77 -17.85
C ASP A 254 0.26 -5.04 -16.49
N PRO A 255 0.77 -3.80 -16.47
CA PRO A 255 0.98 -3.07 -15.23
C PRO A 255 -0.33 -2.79 -14.47
N ASP A 256 -1.48 -2.77 -15.14
CA ASP A 256 -2.77 -2.55 -14.47
C ASP A 256 -3.15 -3.75 -13.57
N GLU A 257 -2.68 -4.95 -13.88
CA GLU A 257 -2.84 -6.13 -13.01
C GLU A 257 -2.01 -5.98 -11.73
N LEU A 258 -0.77 -5.47 -11.82
CA LEU A 258 0.07 -5.19 -10.66
C LEU A 258 -0.57 -4.10 -9.78
N VAL A 259 -1.10 -3.04 -10.38
CA VAL A 259 -1.81 -1.96 -9.66
C VAL A 259 -3.10 -2.49 -9.00
N ALA A 260 -3.80 -3.42 -9.63
CA ALA A 260 -5.04 -4.00 -9.11
C ALA A 260 -4.83 -5.09 -8.05
N SER A 261 -3.61 -5.61 -7.90
CA SER A 261 -3.28 -6.66 -6.94
C SER A 261 -3.53 -6.23 -5.49
N ALA A 262 -4.47 -6.92 -4.82
CA ALA A 262 -4.83 -6.64 -3.43
C ALA A 262 -3.65 -6.89 -2.47
N LYS A 263 -2.84 -7.93 -2.73
CA LYS A 263 -1.63 -8.24 -1.95
C LYS A 263 -0.60 -7.13 -2.07
N ASP A 264 -0.22 -6.78 -3.30
CA ASP A 264 0.84 -5.79 -3.54
C ASP A 264 0.45 -4.40 -3.02
N ARG A 265 -0.83 -4.02 -3.15
CA ARG A 265 -1.35 -2.78 -2.56
C ARG A 265 -1.32 -2.81 -1.04
N ALA A 266 -1.71 -3.92 -0.42
CA ALA A 266 -1.71 -4.04 1.03
C ALA A 266 -0.29 -3.88 1.61
N GLU A 267 0.70 -4.54 0.99
CA GLU A 267 2.12 -4.36 1.33
C GLU A 267 2.58 -2.92 1.16
N ASN A 268 2.24 -2.30 0.04
CA ASN A 268 2.65 -0.92 -0.23
C ASN A 268 2.07 0.06 0.80
N VAL A 269 0.78 -0.06 1.12
CA VAL A 269 0.12 0.80 2.11
C VAL A 269 0.74 0.63 3.49
N MET A 270 0.98 -0.62 3.95
CA MET A 270 1.63 -0.88 5.25
C MET A 270 2.94 -0.11 5.39
N ILE A 271 3.76 -0.16 4.35
CA ILE A 271 5.06 0.53 4.33
C ILE A 271 4.90 2.05 4.23
N VAL A 272 3.95 2.55 3.45
CA VAL A 272 3.65 3.99 3.39
C VAL A 272 3.24 4.52 4.76
N ASP A 273 2.35 3.84 5.48
CA ASP A 273 1.92 4.28 6.81
C ASP A 273 3.09 4.23 7.82
N LEU A 274 3.97 3.22 7.72
CA LEU A 274 5.18 3.14 8.54
C LEU A 274 6.13 4.31 8.27
N MET A 275 6.29 4.70 7.01
CA MET A 275 7.22 5.77 6.62
C MET A 275 6.67 7.15 6.97
N ARG A 276 5.34 7.33 6.87
CA ARG A 276 4.68 8.51 7.43
C ARG A 276 4.93 8.63 8.94
N ASN A 277 4.88 7.50 9.66
CA ASN A 277 5.14 7.49 11.10
C ASN A 277 6.58 7.85 11.41
N ASP A 278 7.54 7.27 10.70
CA ASP A 278 8.96 7.56 10.90
C ASP A 278 9.26 9.05 10.65
N LEU A 279 8.76 9.60 9.54
CA LEU A 279 8.89 11.04 9.26
C LEU A 279 8.12 11.90 10.26
N GLY A 280 6.96 11.45 10.72
CA GLY A 280 6.12 12.14 11.70
C GLY A 280 6.77 12.34 13.08
N ARG A 281 7.88 11.64 13.36
CA ARG A 281 8.72 11.87 14.56
C ARG A 281 9.51 13.17 14.52
N VAL A 282 9.85 13.64 13.31
CA VAL A 282 10.79 14.76 13.09
C VAL A 282 10.24 15.85 12.16
N CYS A 283 9.07 15.63 11.57
CA CYS A 283 8.40 16.59 10.70
C CYS A 283 7.34 17.41 11.44
N VAL A 284 7.12 18.64 10.98
CA VAL A 284 6.07 19.53 11.47
C VAL A 284 4.69 18.87 11.27
N PRO A 285 3.80 18.85 12.28
CA PRO A 285 2.41 18.42 12.16
C PRO A 285 1.71 18.93 10.89
N GLY A 286 1.15 18.01 10.10
CA GLY A 286 0.44 18.32 8.85
C GLY A 286 1.31 18.51 7.61
N SER A 287 2.63 18.44 7.74
CA SER A 287 3.52 18.49 6.57
C SER A 287 3.68 17.13 5.89
N VAL A 288 3.50 16.03 6.64
CA VAL A 288 3.67 14.66 6.15
C VAL A 288 2.51 14.26 5.22
N ARG A 289 2.80 14.05 3.94
CA ARG A 289 1.80 13.82 2.89
C ARG A 289 2.21 12.68 1.96
N VAL A 290 1.23 12.08 1.30
CA VAL A 290 1.44 11.00 0.32
C VAL A 290 0.95 11.46 -1.05
N PRO A 291 1.79 12.18 -1.83
CA PRO A 291 1.39 12.72 -3.14
C PRO A 291 1.15 11.63 -4.20
N SER A 292 1.74 10.45 -4.05
CA SER A 292 1.57 9.31 -4.95
C SER A 292 1.48 8.02 -4.15
N LEU A 293 0.47 7.19 -4.41
CA LEU A 293 0.26 5.90 -3.74
C LEU A 293 0.12 4.78 -4.78
N ALA A 294 0.98 3.77 -4.69
CA ALA A 294 1.00 2.55 -5.48
C ALA A 294 0.97 2.79 -7.01
N ARG A 295 1.81 3.73 -7.48
CA ARG A 295 1.93 4.03 -8.90
C ARG A 295 2.88 3.04 -9.57
N ALA A 296 2.44 2.41 -10.66
CA ALA A 296 3.33 1.60 -11.49
C ALA A 296 4.45 2.47 -12.10
N GLU A 297 5.70 2.05 -11.93
CA GLU A 297 6.88 2.68 -12.50
C GLU A 297 7.73 1.64 -13.25
N ARG A 298 8.24 2.05 -14.40
CA ARG A 298 9.02 1.19 -15.29
C ARG A 298 10.52 1.36 -15.04
N HIS A 299 11.18 0.28 -14.63
CA HIS A 299 12.64 0.18 -14.62
C HIS A 299 13.08 -1.05 -15.45
N ALA A 300 13.98 -1.89 -14.92
CA ALA A 300 14.27 -3.21 -15.47
C ALA A 300 13.08 -4.20 -15.31
N VAL A 301 12.14 -3.87 -14.42
CA VAL A 301 10.85 -4.53 -14.14
C VAL A 301 9.82 -3.45 -13.79
N TRP A 302 8.54 -3.80 -13.73
CA TRP A 302 7.51 -2.91 -13.17
C TRP A 302 7.56 -2.95 -11.63
N HIS A 303 7.43 -1.78 -11.00
CA HIS A 303 7.40 -1.60 -9.54
C HIS A 303 6.20 -0.74 -9.13
N LEU A 304 5.54 -1.03 -7.99
CA LEU A 304 4.65 -0.03 -7.39
C LEU A 304 5.46 0.88 -6.47
N VAL A 305 5.49 2.15 -6.83
CA VAL A 305 6.20 3.21 -6.11
C VAL A 305 5.18 4.11 -5.44
N SER A 306 5.43 4.42 -4.18
CA SER A 306 4.70 5.45 -3.44
C SER A 306 5.66 6.53 -3.01
N ASP A 307 5.19 7.76 -2.86
CA ASP A 307 6.00 8.88 -2.37
C ASP A 307 5.43 9.35 -1.05
N VAL A 308 6.28 9.51 -0.05
CA VAL A 308 5.96 10.16 1.22
C VAL A 308 6.87 11.36 1.38
N VAL A 309 6.26 12.53 1.57
CA VAL A 309 6.98 13.80 1.75
C VAL A 309 6.69 14.38 3.12
N GLY A 310 7.59 15.21 3.64
CA GLY A 310 7.40 15.96 4.89
C GLY A 310 8.27 17.21 4.93
N CYS A 311 8.00 18.11 5.88
CA CYS A 311 8.86 19.25 6.20
C CYS A 311 9.41 19.04 7.61
N LEU A 312 10.73 19.03 7.74
CA LEU A 312 11.41 18.85 9.04
C LEU A 312 11.07 19.99 10.00
N ASP A 313 11.05 19.69 11.30
CA ASP A 313 10.95 20.70 12.35
C ASP A 313 12.25 21.52 12.43
N ALA A 314 12.15 22.74 12.96
CA ALA A 314 13.27 23.66 13.05
C ALA A 314 14.39 23.08 13.93
N GLY A 315 15.58 22.98 13.36
CA GLY A 315 16.78 22.51 14.06
C GLY A 315 17.01 21.00 14.02
N VAL A 316 16.11 20.22 13.40
CA VAL A 316 16.34 18.80 13.08
C VAL A 316 17.51 18.69 12.11
N ARG A 317 18.50 17.86 12.45
CA ARG A 317 19.66 17.61 11.59
C ARG A 317 19.52 16.28 10.82
N ASP A 318 20.47 16.03 9.91
CA ASP A 318 20.50 14.79 9.14
C ASP A 318 20.67 13.57 10.06
N SER A 319 21.42 13.71 11.16
CA SER A 319 21.56 12.67 12.19
C SER A 319 20.22 12.31 12.86
N ASP A 320 19.40 13.31 13.21
CA ASP A 320 18.07 13.12 13.80
C ASP A 320 17.12 12.43 12.81
N LEU A 321 17.12 12.89 11.55
CA LEU A 321 16.32 12.31 10.48
C LEU A 321 16.66 10.83 10.25
N LEU A 322 17.95 10.48 10.17
CA LEU A 322 18.36 9.09 10.01
C LEU A 322 18.00 8.24 11.23
N ARG A 323 18.15 8.76 12.45
CA ARG A 323 17.74 8.03 13.66
C ARG A 323 16.24 7.79 13.72
N ALA A 324 15.43 8.69 13.20
CA ALA A 324 13.97 8.52 13.16
C ALA A 324 13.53 7.44 12.16
N THR A 325 14.29 7.22 11.08
CA THR A 325 13.87 6.48 9.89
C THR A 325 14.64 5.18 9.63
N PHE A 326 15.83 5.01 10.23
CA PHE A 326 16.71 3.86 9.97
C PHE A 326 16.39 2.64 10.86
N PRO A 327 16.48 1.40 10.33
CA PRO A 327 16.70 1.06 8.92
C PRO A 327 15.50 1.38 8.03
N PRO A 328 15.68 1.44 6.69
CA PRO A 328 14.60 1.73 5.76
C PRO A 328 13.39 0.79 5.98
N GLY A 329 12.19 1.39 6.02
CA GLY A 329 10.96 0.68 6.39
C GLY A 329 10.59 -0.49 5.47
N SER A 330 10.81 -0.34 4.17
CA SER A 330 10.46 -1.34 3.14
C SER A 330 11.22 -2.66 3.24
N VAL A 331 12.35 -2.68 3.94
CA VAL A 331 13.27 -3.83 4.09
C VAL A 331 13.34 -4.38 5.51
N THR A 332 12.48 -3.89 6.41
CA THR A 332 12.31 -4.38 7.78
C THR A 332 11.00 -5.13 7.93
N GLY A 333 9.90 -4.42 8.19
CA GLY A 333 8.60 -4.98 8.51
C GLY A 333 7.81 -4.05 9.42
N ALA A 334 6.59 -4.44 9.78
CA ALA A 334 5.70 -3.65 10.62
C ALA A 334 5.00 -4.56 11.65
N PRO A 335 4.92 -4.17 12.94
CA PRO A 335 5.63 -3.05 13.56
C PRO A 335 7.16 -3.20 13.53
N LYS A 336 7.89 -2.14 13.16
CA LYS A 336 9.33 -2.16 12.81
C LYS A 336 10.19 -2.84 13.87
N VAL A 337 10.09 -2.40 15.12
CA VAL A 337 10.95 -2.93 16.20
C VAL A 337 10.71 -4.42 16.41
N ARG A 338 9.45 -4.85 16.49
CA ARG A 338 9.10 -6.27 16.68
C ARG A 338 9.48 -7.12 15.48
N ALA A 339 9.28 -6.63 14.26
CA ALA A 339 9.72 -7.29 13.04
C ALA A 339 11.24 -7.49 13.02
N MET A 340 12.02 -6.48 13.42
CA MET A 340 13.48 -6.59 13.50
C MET A 340 13.95 -7.59 14.58
N GLN A 341 13.26 -7.67 15.72
CA GLN A 341 13.54 -8.69 16.74
C GLN A 341 13.32 -10.09 16.18
N ILE A 342 12.17 -10.34 15.53
CA ILE A 342 11.86 -11.62 14.89
C ILE A 342 12.87 -11.95 13.79
N ILE A 343 13.24 -10.98 12.95
CA ILE A 343 14.26 -11.14 11.91
C ILE A 343 15.57 -11.69 12.51
N ASN A 344 16.05 -11.12 13.63
CA ASN A 344 17.25 -11.61 14.30
C ASN A 344 17.10 -13.03 14.86
N GLU A 345 15.88 -13.47 15.18
CA GLU A 345 15.57 -14.81 15.71
C GLU A 345 15.39 -15.89 14.61
N VAL A 346 14.96 -15.49 13.41
CA VAL A 346 14.60 -16.43 12.32
C VAL A 346 15.66 -16.49 11.22
N GLU A 347 16.42 -15.42 10.97
CA GLU A 347 17.47 -15.43 9.97
C GLU A 347 18.71 -16.19 10.49
N ALA A 348 19.22 -17.11 9.67
CA ALA A 348 20.40 -17.89 10.04
C ALA A 348 21.70 -17.07 9.97
N THR A 349 21.71 -15.99 9.19
CA THR A 349 22.90 -15.14 8.97
C THR A 349 22.56 -13.68 9.13
N GLY A 350 23.42 -12.93 9.81
CA GLY A 350 23.30 -11.48 9.95
C GLY A 350 23.50 -10.75 8.63
N ARG A 351 22.77 -9.65 8.45
CA ARG A 351 22.92 -8.74 7.31
C ARG A 351 24.05 -7.75 7.57
N GLU A 352 24.89 -7.49 6.57
CA GLU A 352 25.97 -6.51 6.63
C GLU A 352 25.53 -5.14 6.08
N ALA A 353 25.96 -4.75 4.87
CA ALA A 353 25.48 -3.51 4.25
C ALA A 353 24.05 -3.69 3.70
N TYR A 354 23.73 -4.89 3.22
CA TYR A 354 22.41 -5.25 2.71
C TYR A 354 21.26 -4.83 3.65
N THR A 355 20.22 -4.21 3.07
CA THR A 355 19.07 -3.57 3.75
C THR A 355 19.40 -2.37 4.65
N GLY A 356 20.62 -1.84 4.54
CA GLY A 356 21.01 -0.52 5.06
C GLY A 356 20.76 0.61 4.06
N ALA A 357 21.63 1.63 4.08
CA ALA A 357 21.55 2.80 3.19
C ALA A 357 22.91 3.11 2.54
N ILE A 358 22.90 3.66 1.33
CA ILE A 358 24.10 4.10 0.59
C ILE A 358 23.82 5.41 -0.11
N GLY A 359 24.77 6.35 -0.15
CA GLY A 359 24.59 7.66 -0.80
C GLY A 359 25.47 8.75 -0.18
N HIS A 360 24.92 9.95 -0.01
CA HIS A 360 25.68 11.12 0.47
C HIS A 360 24.94 12.04 1.46
N VAL A 361 25.73 12.82 2.20
CA VAL A 361 25.33 14.00 2.97
C VAL A 361 26.27 15.14 2.62
N SER A 362 25.75 16.15 1.92
CA SER A 362 26.48 17.31 1.41
C SER A 362 26.00 18.61 2.07
N PRO A 363 26.91 19.54 2.42
CA PRO A 363 26.52 20.85 2.94
C PRO A 363 25.76 21.72 1.92
N SER A 364 25.85 21.45 0.61
CA SER A 364 25.09 22.22 -0.40
C SER A 364 23.96 21.42 -1.05
N ALA A 365 24.17 20.12 -1.31
CA ALA A 365 23.20 19.27 -1.99
C ALA A 365 22.24 18.55 -1.03
N GLY A 366 22.46 18.65 0.29
CA GLY A 366 21.66 17.96 1.29
C GLY A 366 21.96 16.47 1.36
N LEU A 367 20.95 15.70 1.75
CA LEU A 367 21.06 14.25 1.95
C LEU A 367 20.35 13.52 0.81
N GLU A 368 20.97 12.50 0.24
CA GLU A 368 20.30 11.57 -0.66
C GLU A 368 20.87 10.17 -0.46
N LEU A 369 19.99 9.22 -0.16
CA LEU A 369 20.31 7.83 0.16
C LEU A 369 19.36 6.88 -0.58
N SER A 370 19.91 5.81 -1.12
CA SER A 370 19.17 4.66 -1.65
C SER A 370 19.23 3.49 -0.67
N VAL A 371 18.24 2.61 -0.72
CA VAL A 371 18.22 1.38 0.08
C VAL A 371 19.27 0.41 -0.46
N VAL A 372 20.07 -0.24 0.40
CA VAL A 372 21.08 -1.23 -0.03
C VAL A 372 20.42 -2.57 -0.36
N ILE A 373 19.77 -2.62 -1.52
CA ILE A 373 19.22 -3.83 -2.12
C ILE A 373 19.75 -3.95 -3.55
N ARG A 374 19.74 -5.18 -4.09
CA ARG A 374 20.40 -5.47 -5.37
C ARG A 374 21.89 -5.08 -5.35
N THR A 375 22.54 -5.40 -4.24
CA THR A 375 23.92 -4.99 -3.95
C THR A 375 24.80 -6.20 -3.76
N PHE A 376 25.91 -6.23 -4.48
CA PHE A 376 27.00 -7.18 -4.24
C PHE A 376 27.99 -6.60 -3.25
N GLU A 377 28.42 -7.45 -2.31
CA GLU A 377 29.47 -7.14 -1.35
C GLU A 377 30.68 -8.03 -1.62
N PHE A 378 31.81 -7.39 -1.90
CA PHE A 378 33.08 -8.05 -2.16
C PHE A 378 33.96 -7.95 -0.91
N SER A 379 34.53 -9.08 -0.48
CA SER A 379 35.46 -9.13 0.65
C SER A 379 36.89 -9.28 0.16
N ALA A 380 37.76 -8.32 0.51
CA ALA A 380 39.17 -8.33 0.09
C ALA A 380 39.98 -9.52 0.66
N GLY A 381 39.50 -10.16 1.73
CA GLY A 381 40.22 -11.24 2.43
C GLY A 381 39.70 -12.66 2.16
N LEU A 382 38.61 -12.82 1.40
CA LEU A 382 37.92 -14.11 1.27
C LEU A 382 37.75 -14.61 -0.18
N ASP A 383 38.20 -13.86 -1.18
CA ASP A 383 38.01 -14.16 -2.62
C ASP A 383 36.55 -14.57 -2.94
N ARG A 384 35.61 -13.84 -2.35
CA ARG A 384 34.17 -14.11 -2.42
C ARG A 384 33.37 -12.84 -2.66
N VAL A 385 32.27 -13.03 -3.38
CA VAL A 385 31.20 -12.06 -3.54
C VAL A 385 29.92 -12.65 -2.96
N TRP A 386 29.09 -11.80 -2.36
CA TRP A 386 27.76 -12.22 -1.95
C TRP A 386 26.70 -11.15 -2.25
N LEU A 387 25.46 -11.61 -2.34
CA LEU A 387 24.26 -10.85 -2.68
C LEU A 387 23.15 -11.23 -1.68
N GLY A 388 22.57 -10.23 -1.02
CA GLY A 388 21.36 -10.44 -0.22
C GLY A 388 20.11 -10.51 -1.10
N VAL A 389 19.21 -11.43 -0.79
CA VAL A 389 17.89 -11.59 -1.45
C VAL A 389 16.81 -11.81 -0.41
N GLY A 390 15.59 -11.35 -0.69
CA GLY A 390 14.47 -11.48 0.24
C GLY A 390 13.19 -10.82 -0.26
N GLY A 391 12.14 -10.96 0.55
CA GLY A 391 10.79 -10.45 0.28
C GLY A 391 10.05 -10.14 1.58
N GLY A 392 8.98 -9.35 1.48
CA GLY A 392 8.09 -9.07 2.60
C GLY A 392 7.14 -10.24 2.80
N ILE A 393 7.18 -10.87 3.97
CA ILE A 393 6.28 -11.97 4.29
C ILE A 393 5.02 -11.38 4.93
N VAL A 394 3.88 -11.61 4.29
CA VAL A 394 2.55 -11.18 4.77
C VAL A 394 1.64 -12.40 4.99
N ALA A 395 0.45 -12.19 5.54
CA ALA A 395 -0.50 -13.28 5.83
C ALA A 395 -0.84 -14.16 4.61
N ASP A 396 -0.83 -13.57 3.40
CA ASP A 396 -1.14 -14.25 2.14
C ASP A 396 0.10 -14.91 1.48
N SER A 397 1.28 -14.87 2.11
CA SER A 397 2.52 -15.45 1.58
C SER A 397 2.58 -16.98 1.74
N THR A 398 3.30 -17.66 0.84
CA THR A 398 3.65 -19.08 0.98
C THR A 398 5.16 -19.27 0.92
N PRO A 399 5.77 -20.19 1.71
CA PRO A 399 7.21 -20.42 1.67
C PRO A 399 7.77 -20.70 0.28
N GLU A 400 7.05 -21.44 -0.56
CA GLU A 400 7.43 -21.77 -1.93
C GLU A 400 7.44 -20.55 -2.85
N ALA A 401 6.40 -19.70 -2.80
CA ALA A 401 6.32 -18.50 -3.63
C ALA A 401 7.39 -17.48 -3.26
N GLU A 402 7.62 -17.26 -1.96
CA GLU A 402 8.61 -16.30 -1.47
C GLU A 402 10.05 -16.75 -1.80
N TYR A 403 10.31 -18.06 -1.77
CA TYR A 403 11.56 -18.62 -2.28
C TYR A 403 11.72 -18.40 -3.78
N ALA A 404 10.67 -18.63 -4.57
CA ALA A 404 10.69 -18.40 -6.02
C ALA A 404 10.97 -16.91 -6.33
N GLU A 405 10.34 -16.00 -5.59
CA GLU A 405 10.55 -14.55 -5.73
C GLU A 405 12.00 -14.14 -5.46
N CYS A 406 12.65 -14.73 -4.44
CA CYS A 406 14.07 -14.51 -4.20
C CYS A 406 14.93 -14.83 -5.44
N LEU A 407 14.66 -15.95 -6.12
CA LEU A 407 15.40 -16.34 -7.32
C LEU A 407 15.11 -15.42 -8.51
N VAL A 408 13.85 -14.99 -8.69
CA VAL A 408 13.45 -14.03 -9.74
C VAL A 408 14.18 -12.70 -9.57
N LYS A 409 14.29 -12.20 -8.34
CA LYS A 409 15.02 -10.96 -8.03
C LYS A 409 16.54 -11.09 -8.23
N ALA A 410 17.11 -12.26 -7.94
CA ALA A 410 18.57 -12.46 -7.98
C ALA A 410 19.10 -12.67 -9.40
N ARG A 411 18.39 -13.42 -10.24
CA ARG A 411 18.90 -13.91 -11.52
C ARG A 411 19.40 -12.80 -12.46
N PRO A 412 18.66 -11.69 -12.69
CA PRO A 412 19.17 -10.60 -13.53
C PRO A 412 20.47 -9.99 -13.02
N LEU A 413 20.66 -9.92 -11.70
CA LEU A 413 21.86 -9.36 -11.06
C LEU A 413 23.06 -10.31 -11.23
N VAL A 414 22.85 -11.59 -10.93
CA VAL A 414 23.90 -12.63 -11.07
C VAL A 414 24.40 -12.71 -12.50
N ASP A 415 23.47 -12.75 -13.47
CA ASP A 415 23.81 -12.78 -14.89
C ASP A 415 24.59 -11.52 -15.32
N ALA A 416 24.31 -10.37 -14.70
CA ALA A 416 24.92 -9.09 -15.08
C ALA A 416 26.40 -8.97 -14.74
N ILE A 417 26.84 -9.63 -13.66
CA ILE A 417 28.27 -9.67 -13.29
C ILE A 417 28.98 -10.91 -13.85
N GLY A 418 28.27 -11.78 -14.58
CA GLY A 418 28.83 -12.99 -15.19
C GLY A 418 28.84 -14.23 -14.28
N GLY A 419 28.04 -14.24 -13.21
CA GLY A 419 27.88 -15.40 -12.34
C GLY A 419 26.84 -16.41 -12.85
N VAL A 420 26.69 -17.52 -12.12
CA VAL A 420 25.71 -18.58 -12.43
C VAL A 420 24.79 -18.81 -11.24
N LEU A 421 23.48 -18.97 -11.47
CA LEU A 421 22.49 -19.33 -10.45
C LEU A 421 21.73 -20.60 -10.86
N ASP A 422 22.15 -21.74 -10.33
CA ASP A 422 21.60 -23.08 -10.65
C ASP A 422 20.44 -23.51 -9.75
N LEU A 423 20.02 -22.64 -8.83
CA LEU A 423 18.84 -22.87 -7.97
C LEU A 423 17.55 -22.78 -8.78
N ARG A 424 16.58 -23.64 -8.42
CA ARG A 424 15.27 -23.75 -9.07
C ARG A 424 14.17 -23.76 -8.02
N ALA A 425 13.06 -23.09 -8.34
CA ALA A 425 11.80 -23.26 -7.63
C ALA A 425 10.90 -24.19 -8.45
N ASP A 426 10.37 -25.22 -7.81
CA ASP A 426 9.25 -25.97 -8.37
C ASP A 426 8.01 -25.11 -8.18
N VAL A 427 7.44 -24.60 -9.28
CA VAL A 427 6.19 -23.85 -9.23
C VAL A 427 5.05 -24.87 -9.21
N PRO A 428 4.24 -24.98 -8.14
CA PRO A 428 3.04 -25.77 -8.18
C PRO A 428 2.10 -25.18 -9.25
N ALA A 429 1.57 -26.03 -10.14
CA ALA A 429 0.45 -25.63 -10.97
C ALA A 429 -0.73 -25.29 -10.04
N THR A 430 -1.39 -24.15 -10.27
CA THR A 430 -2.63 -23.80 -9.56
C THR A 430 -3.72 -24.82 -9.92
N GLU A 431 -4.00 -25.75 -9.00
CA GLU A 431 -5.12 -26.70 -9.10
C GLU A 431 -6.39 -26.09 -8.49
N GLY A 432 -7.51 -26.11 -9.23
CA GLY A 432 -8.80 -25.70 -8.67
C GLY A 432 -9.95 -25.52 -9.66
N ASP A 433 -10.05 -26.26 -10.76
CA ASP A 433 -11.23 -26.15 -11.63
C ASP A 433 -12.45 -26.82 -10.96
N VAL A 434 -13.41 -26.02 -10.50
CA VAL A 434 -14.76 -26.48 -10.19
C VAL A 434 -15.41 -26.91 -11.52
N PRO A 435 -15.92 -28.15 -11.64
CA PRO A 435 -16.46 -28.63 -12.90
C PRO A 435 -17.73 -27.85 -13.30
N VAL A 436 -17.57 -26.89 -14.21
CA VAL A 436 -18.68 -26.19 -14.85
C VAL A 436 -19.33 -27.15 -15.85
N ARG A 437 -20.65 -27.35 -15.77
CA ARG A 437 -21.39 -28.11 -16.79
C ARG A 437 -21.32 -27.38 -18.13
N VAL A 438 -20.51 -27.91 -19.04
CA VAL A 438 -20.41 -27.46 -20.43
C VAL A 438 -21.69 -27.82 -21.17
N VAL A 439 -22.38 -26.81 -21.69
CA VAL A 439 -23.43 -26.97 -22.70
C VAL A 439 -22.89 -26.38 -24.01
N PRO A 440 -22.76 -27.16 -25.11
CA PRO A 440 -22.17 -26.65 -26.35
C PRO A 440 -23.02 -25.55 -27.00
N ASP A 441 -22.34 -24.54 -27.54
CA ASP A 441 -22.80 -23.48 -28.45
C ASP A 441 -24.14 -22.83 -28.10
N ALA A 442 -24.09 -21.79 -27.27
CA ALA A 442 -25.15 -20.80 -27.24
C ALA A 442 -25.23 -20.11 -28.62
N PRO A 443 -26.38 -20.12 -29.31
CA PRO A 443 -26.52 -19.50 -30.62
C PRO A 443 -26.29 -17.99 -30.51
N GLU A 444 -25.61 -17.40 -31.50
CA GLU A 444 -25.51 -15.94 -31.64
C GLU A 444 -26.92 -15.33 -31.68
N ALA A 445 -27.06 -14.17 -31.03
CA ALA A 445 -28.35 -13.49 -30.93
C ALA A 445 -28.87 -13.15 -32.33
N ASP A 446 -30.14 -13.47 -32.61
CA ASP A 446 -30.77 -13.09 -33.86
C ASP A 446 -31.05 -11.57 -33.86
N GLU A 447 -30.15 -10.80 -34.46
CA GLU A 447 -30.21 -9.33 -34.53
C GLU A 447 -31.52 -8.84 -35.18
N ARG A 448 -32.17 -9.67 -36.01
CA ARG A 448 -33.46 -9.33 -36.65
C ARG A 448 -34.60 -9.18 -35.64
N LEU A 449 -34.45 -9.76 -34.44
CA LEU A 449 -35.44 -9.63 -33.36
C LEU A 449 -35.34 -8.29 -32.63
N GLY A 450 -34.27 -7.51 -32.85
CA GLY A 450 -34.11 -6.20 -32.25
C GLY A 450 -33.29 -6.18 -30.95
N VAL A 451 -33.03 -4.97 -30.47
CA VAL A 451 -32.53 -4.70 -29.11
C VAL A 451 -33.64 -4.06 -28.29
N TYR A 452 -33.61 -4.19 -26.97
CA TYR A 452 -34.63 -3.59 -26.10
C TYR A 452 -34.02 -2.97 -24.85
N ASP A 453 -34.75 -2.04 -24.24
CA ASP A 453 -34.46 -1.59 -22.88
C ASP A 453 -35.69 -1.78 -21.95
N THR A 454 -35.46 -1.75 -20.65
CA THR A 454 -36.44 -1.93 -19.60
C THR A 454 -36.19 -0.92 -18.50
N LEU A 455 -37.17 -0.07 -18.25
CA LEU A 455 -37.11 1.07 -17.35
C LEU A 455 -38.13 0.89 -16.22
N LEU A 456 -37.78 1.39 -15.03
CA LEU A 456 -38.71 1.53 -13.92
C LEU A 456 -39.52 2.83 -14.05
N VAL A 457 -40.81 2.72 -13.79
CA VAL A 457 -41.73 3.85 -13.67
C VAL A 457 -42.31 3.85 -12.26
N VAL A 458 -42.18 4.97 -11.56
CA VAL A 458 -42.76 5.19 -10.22
C VAL A 458 -43.68 6.39 -10.30
N ASP A 459 -44.97 6.18 -10.03
CA ASP A 459 -45.99 7.24 -10.00
C ASP A 459 -46.00 8.16 -11.24
N GLY A 460 -45.81 7.53 -12.39
CA GLY A 460 -45.83 8.20 -13.70
C GLY A 460 -44.54 8.94 -14.06
N ARG A 461 -43.45 8.73 -13.30
CA ARG A 461 -42.09 9.20 -13.60
C ARG A 461 -41.20 8.03 -13.95
N VAL A 462 -40.37 8.18 -15.00
CA VAL A 462 -39.39 7.18 -15.38
C VAL A 462 -38.07 7.46 -14.66
N VAL A 463 -37.50 6.42 -14.06
CA VAL A 463 -36.20 6.48 -13.40
C VAL A 463 -35.09 6.43 -14.46
N ASP A 464 -34.08 7.30 -14.34
CA ASP A 464 -32.89 7.36 -15.19
C ASP A 464 -33.18 7.36 -16.71
N LEU A 465 -34.23 8.08 -17.13
CA LEU A 465 -34.72 8.11 -18.52
C LEU A 465 -33.61 8.42 -19.53
N ASP A 466 -32.81 9.44 -19.28
CA ASP A 466 -31.76 9.89 -20.21
C ASP A 466 -30.68 8.82 -20.39
N ALA A 467 -30.24 8.16 -19.31
CA ALA A 467 -29.25 7.10 -19.35
C ALA A 467 -29.75 5.88 -20.14
N HIS A 468 -31.02 5.51 -19.95
CA HIS A 468 -31.66 4.44 -20.71
C HIS A 468 -31.79 4.74 -22.20
N LEU A 469 -32.22 5.94 -22.56
CA LEU A 469 -32.34 6.34 -23.96
C LEU A 469 -30.97 6.44 -24.64
N ALA A 470 -29.95 6.95 -23.94
CA ALA A 470 -28.58 7.01 -24.43
C ALA A 470 -28.01 5.60 -24.70
N ARG A 471 -28.22 4.64 -23.79
CA ARG A 471 -27.77 3.26 -23.97
C ARG A 471 -28.48 2.56 -25.13
N LEU A 472 -29.79 2.76 -25.26
CA LEU A 472 -30.57 2.18 -26.36
C LEU A 472 -30.13 2.79 -27.70
N ASP A 473 -29.91 4.10 -27.77
CA ASP A 473 -29.39 4.80 -28.95
C ASP A 473 -28.00 4.28 -29.34
N ALA A 474 -27.08 4.13 -28.37
CA ALA A 474 -25.75 3.58 -28.60
C ALA A 474 -25.81 2.15 -29.18
N SER A 475 -26.69 1.30 -28.66
CA SER A 475 -26.89 -0.06 -29.17
C SER A 475 -27.46 -0.05 -30.59
N VAL A 476 -28.47 0.79 -30.85
CA VAL A 476 -29.10 0.92 -32.17
C VAL A 476 -28.11 1.43 -33.22
N ARG A 477 -27.24 2.40 -32.86
CA ARG A 477 -26.16 2.88 -33.73
C ARG A 477 -25.12 1.80 -34.01
N ALA A 478 -24.69 1.08 -32.97
CA ALA A 478 -23.65 0.05 -33.09
C ALA A 478 -24.10 -1.12 -33.96
N VAL A 479 -25.36 -1.57 -33.80
CA VAL A 479 -25.90 -2.75 -34.49
C VAL A 479 -26.48 -2.40 -35.87
N TYR A 480 -27.25 -1.31 -35.97
CA TYR A 480 -28.00 -0.98 -37.20
C TYR A 480 -27.47 0.22 -37.97
N GLY A 481 -26.45 0.95 -37.46
CA GLY A 481 -25.85 2.09 -38.15
C GLY A 481 -26.67 3.38 -38.18
N HIS A 482 -27.80 3.43 -37.45
CA HIS A 482 -28.71 4.57 -37.41
C HIS A 482 -29.00 5.02 -35.98
N PRO A 483 -29.23 6.31 -35.71
CA PRO A 483 -29.69 6.79 -34.41
C PRO A 483 -31.19 6.54 -34.20
N LEU A 484 -31.63 6.51 -32.94
CA LEU A 484 -33.03 6.64 -32.60
C LEU A 484 -33.55 8.04 -32.98
N ARG A 485 -34.78 8.09 -33.52
CA ARG A 485 -35.45 9.35 -33.91
C ARG A 485 -35.70 10.25 -32.69
N GLY A 486 -35.57 11.56 -32.87
CA GLY A 486 -35.83 12.56 -31.84
C GLY A 486 -37.30 12.60 -31.35
N GLY A 487 -37.51 12.87 -30.07
CA GLY A 487 -38.83 12.96 -29.42
C GLY A 487 -39.30 11.69 -28.69
N LEU A 488 -38.45 10.66 -28.59
CA LEU A 488 -38.74 9.42 -27.86
C LEU A 488 -38.91 9.67 -26.35
N ASP A 489 -38.12 10.56 -25.77
CA ASP A 489 -38.24 11.08 -24.40
C ASP A 489 -39.65 11.60 -24.10
N GLN A 490 -40.19 12.48 -24.94
CA GLN A 490 -41.53 13.05 -24.80
C GLN A 490 -42.62 11.99 -25.01
N ALA A 491 -42.39 11.02 -25.88
CA ALA A 491 -43.31 9.91 -26.10
C ALA A 491 -43.37 8.99 -24.88
N VAL A 492 -42.22 8.70 -24.26
CA VAL A 492 -42.12 7.93 -23.02
C VAL A 492 -42.84 8.64 -21.88
N VAL A 493 -42.56 9.94 -21.65
CA VAL A 493 -43.23 10.73 -20.60
C VAL A 493 -44.75 10.73 -20.77
N ARG A 494 -45.25 10.94 -22.00
CA ARG A 494 -46.70 10.89 -22.29
C ARG A 494 -47.30 9.51 -22.02
N ARG A 495 -46.55 8.43 -22.31
CA ARG A 495 -47.02 7.06 -22.11
C ARG A 495 -47.22 6.72 -20.63
N VAL A 496 -46.44 7.33 -19.73
CA VAL A 496 -46.42 6.96 -18.31
C VAL A 496 -47.14 7.94 -17.37
N ALA A 497 -47.43 9.18 -17.79
CA ALA A 497 -47.90 10.27 -16.92
C ALA A 497 -49.14 9.96 -16.04
N GLY A 498 -49.97 8.98 -16.41
CA GLY A 498 -51.17 8.57 -15.67
C GLY A 498 -51.00 7.36 -14.74
N LEU A 499 -49.82 6.74 -14.70
CA LEU A 499 -49.59 5.52 -13.92
C LEU A 499 -49.37 5.84 -12.42
N ARG A 500 -49.75 4.90 -11.54
CA ARG A 500 -49.60 4.99 -10.08
C ARG A 500 -48.99 3.71 -9.52
N GLY A 501 -48.03 3.82 -8.62
CA GLY A 501 -47.21 2.69 -8.17
C GLY A 501 -46.14 2.29 -9.20
N ARG A 502 -45.51 1.12 -8.96
CA ARG A 502 -44.34 0.66 -9.72
C ARG A 502 -44.74 -0.11 -10.99
N HIS A 503 -44.25 0.37 -12.13
CA HIS A 503 -44.45 -0.27 -13.43
C HIS A 503 -43.12 -0.48 -14.15
N ARG A 504 -43.06 -1.55 -14.95
CA ARG A 504 -41.99 -1.83 -15.90
C ARG A 504 -42.41 -1.32 -17.28
N LEU A 505 -41.64 -0.39 -17.84
CA LEU A 505 -41.74 0.04 -19.23
C LEU A 505 -40.67 -0.69 -20.05
N ARG A 506 -41.07 -1.46 -21.07
CA ARG A 506 -40.17 -2.05 -22.06
C ARG A 506 -40.22 -1.22 -23.34
N ILE A 507 -39.06 -0.88 -23.89
CA ILE A 507 -38.91 -0.20 -25.18
C ILE A 507 -38.16 -1.15 -26.11
N ASP A 508 -38.82 -1.63 -27.17
CA ASP A 508 -38.21 -2.50 -28.18
C ASP A 508 -37.85 -1.68 -29.42
N ALA A 509 -36.64 -1.88 -29.94
CA ALA A 509 -36.11 -1.24 -31.14
C ALA A 509 -35.77 -2.34 -32.16
N VAL A 510 -36.62 -2.47 -33.19
CA VAL A 510 -36.59 -3.57 -34.16
C VAL A 510 -36.28 -3.00 -35.56
N PRO A 511 -35.37 -3.61 -36.33
CA PRO A 511 -35.06 -3.14 -37.68
C PRO A 511 -36.27 -3.28 -38.62
N ALA A 512 -36.54 -2.25 -39.42
CA ALA A 512 -37.61 -2.23 -40.42
C ALA A 512 -37.23 -1.30 -41.60
N ASP A 513 -37.21 -1.83 -42.82
CA ASP A 513 -37.05 -1.08 -44.08
C ASP A 513 -35.92 -0.02 -44.10
N GLY A 514 -34.73 -0.38 -43.59
CA GLY A 514 -33.57 0.53 -43.56
C GLY A 514 -33.60 1.58 -42.44
N ASP A 515 -34.50 1.43 -41.45
CA ASP A 515 -34.59 2.22 -40.23
C ASP A 515 -34.92 1.30 -39.03
N VAL A 516 -35.21 1.88 -37.87
CA VAL A 516 -35.57 1.16 -36.64
C VAL A 516 -36.95 1.60 -36.15
N THR A 517 -37.85 0.63 -35.96
CA THR A 517 -39.18 0.85 -35.38
C THR A 517 -39.13 0.65 -33.87
N VAL A 518 -39.64 1.64 -33.12
CA VAL A 518 -39.71 1.60 -31.66
C VAL A 518 -41.13 1.28 -31.19
N SER A 519 -41.27 0.32 -30.28
CA SER A 519 -42.53 0.02 -29.60
C SER A 519 -42.38 0.03 -28.08
N MET A 520 -43.48 0.32 -27.36
CA MET A 520 -43.48 0.48 -25.90
C MET A 520 -44.58 -0.35 -25.23
N ALA A 521 -44.19 -1.19 -24.28
CA ALA A 521 -45.10 -2.00 -23.47
C ALA A 521 -44.93 -1.70 -21.98
N VAL A 522 -46.04 -1.45 -21.28
CA VAL A 522 -46.05 -1.19 -19.84
C VAL A 522 -46.73 -2.36 -19.12
N ARG A 523 -46.15 -2.82 -18.02
CA ARG A 523 -46.76 -3.79 -17.11
C ARG A 523 -46.49 -3.40 -15.65
N PRO A 524 -47.35 -3.74 -14.68
CA PRO A 524 -47.01 -3.63 -13.26
C PRO A 524 -45.72 -4.42 -12.95
N VAL A 525 -44.95 -3.97 -11.95
CA VAL A 525 -43.83 -4.77 -11.41
C VAL A 525 -44.40 -5.76 -10.41
N ASP A 526 -44.11 -7.05 -10.59
CA ASP A 526 -44.57 -8.10 -9.66
C ASP A 526 -43.75 -8.11 -8.36
N ASP A 527 -44.39 -8.43 -7.23
CA ASP A 527 -43.79 -8.70 -5.90
C ASP A 527 -43.03 -10.03 -5.85
N ALA A 528 -42.28 -10.34 -6.90
CA ALA A 528 -41.43 -11.52 -6.93
C ALA A 528 -40.20 -11.30 -6.05
N GLY A 529 -40.18 -11.99 -4.91
CA GLY A 529 -39.04 -12.33 -4.05
C GLY A 529 -38.02 -11.22 -3.77
N ASP A 530 -37.92 -10.80 -2.50
CA ASP A 530 -36.91 -9.82 -2.05
C ASP A 530 -35.47 -10.35 -2.10
N THR A 531 -35.27 -11.60 -2.51
CA THR A 531 -33.97 -12.27 -2.60
C THR A 531 -33.94 -13.29 -3.74
N TRP A 532 -32.75 -13.54 -4.32
CA TRP A 532 -32.56 -14.47 -5.44
C TRP A 532 -31.69 -15.69 -5.10
N THR A 533 -31.93 -16.78 -5.84
CA THR A 533 -31.04 -17.95 -5.96
C THR A 533 -30.49 -18.03 -7.37
N LEU A 534 -29.18 -18.24 -7.53
CA LEU A 534 -28.53 -18.29 -8.84
C LEU A 534 -28.02 -19.69 -9.18
N ALA A 535 -28.07 -20.07 -10.46
CA ALA A 535 -27.48 -21.30 -10.97
C ALA A 535 -26.36 -20.99 -11.98
N PRO A 536 -25.10 -21.43 -11.75
CA PRO A 536 -24.01 -21.23 -12.70
C PRO A 536 -24.30 -21.85 -14.08
N ARG A 537 -24.00 -21.11 -15.15
CA ARG A 537 -24.14 -21.57 -16.53
C ARG A 537 -22.98 -21.07 -17.40
N ALA A 538 -22.34 -21.99 -18.12
CA ALA A 538 -21.30 -21.66 -19.08
C ALA A 538 -21.86 -20.77 -20.21
N MET A 539 -21.17 -19.66 -20.48
CA MET A 539 -21.47 -18.72 -21.56
C MET A 539 -20.14 -18.14 -22.09
N PRO A 540 -19.43 -18.87 -22.96
CA PRO A 540 -18.07 -18.55 -23.42
C PRO A 540 -17.83 -17.08 -23.79
N ARG A 541 -18.77 -16.49 -24.53
CA ARG A 541 -18.67 -15.14 -25.09
C ARG A 541 -19.48 -14.08 -24.31
N GLY A 542 -20.15 -14.49 -23.24
CA GLY A 542 -21.14 -13.64 -22.56
C GLY A 542 -22.35 -13.27 -23.43
N LEU A 543 -23.16 -12.33 -22.94
CA LEU A 543 -24.30 -11.78 -23.69
C LEU A 543 -23.90 -10.60 -24.58
N GLY A 544 -22.71 -10.04 -24.36
CA GLY A 544 -22.21 -8.88 -25.07
C GLY A 544 -22.78 -7.55 -24.54
N GLN A 545 -22.48 -6.46 -25.24
CA GLN A 545 -22.80 -5.08 -24.83
C GLN A 545 -24.23 -4.64 -25.13
N HIS A 546 -25.03 -5.52 -25.75
CA HIS A 546 -26.37 -5.18 -26.25
C HIS A 546 -27.41 -6.07 -25.59
N LYS A 547 -28.54 -5.44 -25.22
CA LYS A 547 -29.66 -6.16 -24.61
C LYS A 547 -30.58 -6.72 -25.70
N TRP A 548 -30.19 -7.88 -26.22
CA TRP A 548 -30.87 -8.56 -27.33
C TRP A 548 -32.28 -9.02 -26.99
N ALA A 549 -33.24 -8.76 -27.88
CA ALA A 549 -34.60 -9.29 -27.75
C ALA A 549 -34.64 -10.82 -27.86
N ASP A 550 -33.67 -11.42 -28.55
CA ASP A 550 -33.41 -12.86 -28.52
C ASP A 550 -32.86 -13.28 -27.15
N ARG A 551 -33.64 -14.08 -26.43
CA ARG A 551 -33.33 -14.51 -25.07
C ARG A 551 -33.21 -16.02 -24.94
N ARG A 552 -33.15 -16.77 -26.05
CA ARG A 552 -33.13 -18.24 -26.08
C ARG A 552 -31.95 -18.83 -25.30
N ALA A 553 -30.76 -18.25 -25.44
CA ALA A 553 -29.53 -18.72 -24.78
C ALA A 553 -29.59 -18.63 -23.24
N VAL A 554 -30.42 -17.74 -22.71
CA VAL A 554 -30.56 -17.48 -21.26
C VAL A 554 -31.99 -17.71 -20.79
N ALA A 555 -32.77 -18.49 -21.55
CA ALA A 555 -34.07 -18.96 -21.11
C ALA A 555 -33.89 -19.88 -19.90
N HIS A 556 -34.72 -19.65 -18.89
CA HIS A 556 -34.78 -20.43 -17.66
C HIS A 556 -36.25 -20.53 -17.24
N GLU A 557 -36.69 -21.74 -16.87
CA GLU A 557 -38.08 -22.05 -16.48
C GLU A 557 -38.29 -22.08 -14.95
N GLY A 558 -37.29 -21.65 -14.18
CA GLY A 558 -37.40 -21.61 -12.72
C GLY A 558 -38.28 -20.48 -12.20
N PRO A 559 -38.54 -20.48 -10.88
CA PRO A 559 -39.42 -19.49 -10.27
C PRO A 559 -38.84 -18.06 -10.35
N PRO A 560 -39.66 -17.01 -10.15
CA PRO A 560 -39.26 -15.63 -10.39
C PRO A 560 -38.03 -15.14 -9.61
N ASP A 561 -37.78 -15.76 -8.45
CA ASP A 561 -36.66 -15.55 -7.53
C ASP A 561 -35.43 -16.40 -7.88
N HIS A 562 -35.44 -17.14 -8.99
CA HIS A 562 -34.26 -17.85 -9.50
C HIS A 562 -33.74 -17.18 -10.79
N ASP A 563 -32.43 -17.19 -10.96
CA ASP A 563 -31.77 -16.71 -12.18
C ASP A 563 -30.50 -17.52 -12.51
N LEU A 564 -29.92 -17.26 -13.67
CA LEU A 564 -28.63 -17.83 -14.09
C LEU A 564 -27.48 -16.93 -13.63
N LEU A 565 -26.35 -17.52 -13.24
CA LEU A 565 -25.06 -16.83 -13.13
C LEU A 565 -24.19 -17.25 -14.31
N LEU A 566 -23.89 -16.32 -15.22
CA LEU A 566 -23.15 -16.62 -16.44
C LEU A 566 -21.64 -16.66 -16.16
N VAL A 567 -20.97 -17.72 -16.60
CA VAL A 567 -19.54 -17.96 -16.40
C VAL A 567 -18.88 -18.23 -17.75
N ALA A 568 -17.80 -17.52 -18.08
CA ALA A 568 -17.03 -17.71 -19.31
C ALA A 568 -16.12 -18.96 -19.23
N ASP A 569 -15.55 -19.36 -20.37
CA ASP A 569 -14.67 -20.53 -20.47
C ASP A 569 -13.34 -20.36 -19.73
N ASP A 570 -12.90 -19.12 -19.54
CA ASP A 570 -11.76 -18.78 -18.70
C ASP A 570 -12.13 -18.80 -17.19
N GLY A 571 -13.34 -19.23 -16.81
CA GLY A 571 -13.81 -19.25 -15.42
C GLY A 571 -14.25 -17.88 -14.88
N ALA A 572 -14.26 -16.82 -15.71
CA ALA A 572 -14.73 -15.51 -15.28
C ALA A 572 -16.26 -15.48 -15.12
N VAL A 573 -16.73 -15.02 -13.97
CA VAL A 573 -18.11 -14.62 -13.74
C VAL A 573 -18.40 -13.35 -14.54
N LEU A 574 -19.53 -13.33 -15.25
CA LEU A 574 -19.91 -12.25 -16.16
C LEU A 574 -21.07 -11.40 -15.60
N GLU A 575 -22.28 -11.92 -15.67
CA GLU A 575 -23.49 -11.29 -15.16
C GLU A 575 -24.57 -12.35 -14.93
N THR A 576 -25.76 -11.96 -14.49
CA THR A 576 -26.91 -12.86 -14.50
C THR A 576 -27.67 -12.75 -15.81
N ALA A 577 -28.68 -13.59 -16.06
CA ALA A 577 -29.48 -13.39 -17.25
C ALA A 577 -30.17 -12.02 -17.27
N ARG A 578 -30.55 -11.46 -16.11
CA ARG A 578 -31.42 -10.26 -16.02
C ARG A 578 -30.76 -9.05 -15.38
N ALA A 579 -29.57 -9.17 -14.82
CA ALA A 579 -28.96 -8.21 -13.91
C ALA A 579 -27.42 -8.33 -13.86
N SER A 580 -26.74 -7.24 -13.51
CA SER A 580 -25.31 -7.28 -13.19
C SER A 580 -25.10 -7.87 -11.80
N VAL A 581 -23.99 -8.59 -11.59
CA VAL A 581 -23.65 -9.22 -10.31
C VAL A 581 -22.54 -8.44 -9.60
N PHE A 582 -22.64 -8.38 -8.28
CA PHE A 582 -21.67 -7.78 -7.38
C PHE A 582 -21.37 -8.74 -6.24
N VAL A 583 -20.09 -8.79 -5.88
CA VAL A 583 -19.55 -9.62 -4.82
C VAL A 583 -19.01 -8.68 -3.74
N VAL A 584 -19.53 -8.80 -2.53
CA VAL A 584 -19.09 -7.99 -1.38
C VAL A 584 -18.13 -8.83 -0.58
N HIS A 585 -16.93 -8.31 -0.40
CA HIS A 585 -16.00 -8.74 0.63
C HIS A 585 -15.96 -7.69 1.74
N ASP A 586 -15.32 -8.03 2.86
CA ASP A 586 -15.16 -7.07 3.93
C ASP A 586 -14.33 -5.86 3.48
N ASP A 587 -13.41 -6.01 2.52
CA ASP A 587 -12.48 -4.98 2.05
C ASP A 587 -12.93 -4.19 0.82
N ALA A 588 -13.75 -4.78 -0.05
CA ALA A 588 -14.20 -4.12 -1.27
C ALA A 588 -15.47 -4.72 -1.86
N VAL A 589 -16.03 -4.03 -2.84
CA VAL A 589 -17.06 -4.57 -3.73
C VAL A 589 -16.44 -4.87 -5.09
N LEU A 590 -16.55 -6.12 -5.54
CA LEU A 590 -16.09 -6.56 -6.84
C LEU A 590 -17.26 -6.67 -7.82
N THR A 591 -17.02 -6.33 -9.08
CA THR A 591 -17.96 -6.60 -10.16
C THR A 591 -17.19 -6.85 -11.46
N PRO A 592 -17.69 -7.72 -12.36
CA PRO A 592 -17.06 -7.95 -13.65
C PRO A 592 -16.88 -6.65 -14.47
N PRO A 593 -15.81 -6.52 -15.28
CA PRO A 593 -15.52 -5.32 -16.03
C PRO A 593 -16.45 -5.20 -17.25
N THR A 594 -16.61 -3.99 -17.77
CA THR A 594 -17.34 -3.74 -19.03
C THR A 594 -16.40 -3.87 -20.23
N ASP A 595 -15.82 -5.06 -20.41
CA ASP A 595 -14.82 -5.39 -21.44
C ASP A 595 -15.44 -5.84 -22.78
N GLY A 596 -16.75 -5.72 -22.89
CA GLY A 596 -17.51 -6.14 -24.05
C GLY A 596 -18.25 -7.47 -23.91
N ARG A 597 -18.02 -8.23 -22.83
CA ARG A 597 -18.70 -9.52 -22.58
C ARG A 597 -20.03 -9.40 -21.82
N ILE A 598 -20.26 -8.26 -21.17
CA ILE A 598 -21.46 -7.98 -20.35
C ILE A 598 -22.18 -6.72 -20.81
N LEU A 599 -23.45 -6.59 -20.42
CA LEU A 599 -24.23 -5.38 -20.66
C LEU A 599 -23.79 -4.23 -19.72
N PRO A 600 -23.47 -3.01 -20.24
CA PRO A 600 -23.32 -1.83 -19.39
C PRO A 600 -24.67 -1.41 -18.77
N GLY A 601 -24.90 -1.85 -17.53
CA GLY A 601 -26.14 -1.62 -16.78
C GLY A 601 -26.28 -0.19 -16.23
N THR A 602 -27.42 0.50 -16.47
CA THR A 602 -27.70 1.81 -15.85
C THR A 602 -27.76 1.74 -14.32
N ALA A 603 -28.47 0.76 -13.76
CA ALA A 603 -28.48 0.54 -12.31
C ALA A 603 -27.12 0.08 -11.75
N ARG A 604 -26.31 -0.62 -12.55
CA ARG A 604 -24.93 -0.99 -12.19
C ARG A 604 -24.08 0.25 -12.03
N GLU A 605 -24.15 1.17 -12.99
CA GLU A 605 -23.44 2.46 -12.94
C GLU A 605 -23.84 3.26 -11.70
N ARG A 606 -25.14 3.34 -11.39
CA ARG A 606 -25.63 4.04 -10.19
C ARG A 606 -25.15 3.42 -8.87
N VAL A 607 -25.04 2.09 -8.80
CA VAL A 607 -24.44 1.40 -7.64
C VAL A 607 -22.96 1.71 -7.52
N VAL A 608 -22.23 1.69 -8.64
CA VAL A 608 -20.79 2.07 -8.65
C VAL A 608 -20.59 3.52 -8.22
N GLU A 609 -21.47 4.43 -8.62
CA GLU A 609 -21.47 5.83 -8.17
C GLU A 609 -21.72 5.95 -6.66
N LEU A 610 -22.76 5.29 -6.13
CA LEU A 610 -23.04 5.26 -4.69
C LEU A 610 -21.85 4.73 -3.87
N LEU A 611 -21.20 3.68 -4.35
CA LEU A 611 -19.99 3.14 -3.73
C LEU A 611 -18.87 4.18 -3.72
N ARG A 612 -18.62 4.85 -4.86
CA ARG A 612 -17.59 5.91 -4.97
C ARG A 612 -17.90 7.12 -4.09
N GLU A 613 -19.15 7.57 -4.04
CA GLU A 613 -19.59 8.70 -3.21
C GLU A 613 -19.42 8.39 -1.71
N ALA A 614 -19.63 7.14 -1.31
CA ALA A 614 -19.36 6.65 0.04
C ALA A 614 -17.89 6.27 0.29
N ALA A 615 -16.99 6.56 -0.67
CA ALA A 615 -15.58 6.17 -0.66
C ALA A 615 -15.30 4.66 -0.56
N VAL A 616 -16.31 3.80 -0.79
CA VAL A 616 -16.20 2.33 -0.77
C VAL A 616 -15.39 1.85 -1.98
N PRO A 617 -14.30 1.09 -1.79
CA PRO A 617 -13.54 0.52 -2.89
C PRO A 617 -14.41 -0.38 -3.76
N VAL A 618 -14.48 -0.05 -5.05
CA VAL A 618 -15.20 -0.83 -6.05
C VAL A 618 -14.26 -1.20 -7.20
N PHE A 619 -14.01 -2.49 -7.38
CA PHE A 619 -13.10 -2.99 -8.41
C PHE A 619 -13.89 -3.61 -9.56
N GLN A 620 -13.65 -3.07 -10.75
CA GLN A 620 -14.17 -3.61 -12.00
C GLN A 620 -13.08 -4.49 -12.64
N ARG A 621 -12.96 -5.74 -12.19
CA ARG A 621 -11.92 -6.70 -12.58
C ARG A 621 -12.50 -8.07 -12.88
N ARG A 622 -11.69 -8.99 -13.44
CA ARG A 622 -12.08 -10.41 -13.56
C ARG A 622 -12.47 -10.94 -12.18
N VAL A 623 -13.69 -11.47 -12.08
CA VAL A 623 -14.27 -12.13 -10.89
C VAL A 623 -14.41 -13.61 -11.22
N THR A 624 -14.05 -14.50 -10.29
CA THR A 624 -14.12 -15.96 -10.43
C THR A 624 -15.21 -16.54 -9.52
N LEU A 625 -15.52 -17.83 -9.66
CA LEU A 625 -16.42 -18.51 -8.72
C LEU A 625 -15.82 -18.62 -7.32
N ASP A 626 -14.50 -18.63 -7.18
CA ASP A 626 -13.82 -18.62 -5.89
C ASP A 626 -13.97 -17.26 -5.20
N ASP A 627 -13.85 -16.15 -5.95
CA ASP A 627 -14.19 -14.81 -5.43
C ASP A 627 -15.64 -14.79 -4.91
N VAL A 628 -16.59 -15.37 -5.66
CA VAL A 628 -18.00 -15.47 -5.23
C VAL A 628 -18.13 -16.33 -3.98
N ALA A 629 -17.47 -17.49 -3.91
CA ALA A 629 -17.52 -18.39 -2.76
C ALA A 629 -16.97 -17.73 -1.48
N ALA A 630 -15.92 -16.92 -1.61
CA ALA A 630 -15.28 -16.18 -0.51
C ALA A 630 -16.02 -14.89 -0.09
N ALA A 631 -17.13 -14.56 -0.75
CA ALA A 631 -17.90 -13.35 -0.47
C ALA A 631 -18.57 -13.38 0.92
N THR A 632 -18.73 -12.20 1.54
CA THR A 632 -19.57 -12.04 2.72
C THR A 632 -21.03 -11.81 2.32
N GLU A 633 -21.26 -11.11 1.21
CA GLU A 633 -22.58 -10.89 0.63
C GLU A 633 -22.50 -10.94 -0.90
N VAL A 634 -23.56 -11.41 -1.57
CA VAL A 634 -23.68 -11.34 -3.03
C VAL A 634 -24.99 -10.64 -3.35
N PHE A 635 -24.98 -9.75 -4.34
CA PHE A 635 -26.21 -9.13 -4.83
C PHE A 635 -26.21 -8.95 -6.34
N ALA A 636 -27.41 -8.90 -6.91
CA ALA A 636 -27.64 -8.58 -8.30
C ALA A 636 -28.31 -7.20 -8.40
N THR A 637 -28.05 -6.45 -9.47
CA THR A 637 -28.72 -5.16 -9.70
C THR A 637 -29.24 -5.01 -11.12
N ASN A 638 -30.46 -4.48 -11.24
CA ASN A 638 -31.07 -4.11 -12.52
C ASN A 638 -31.98 -2.89 -12.37
N ALA A 639 -32.29 -2.25 -13.51
CA ALA A 639 -33.04 -1.01 -13.58
C ALA A 639 -34.51 -1.07 -13.14
N VAL A 640 -35.05 -2.25 -12.79
CA VAL A 640 -36.46 -2.41 -12.38
C VAL A 640 -36.57 -2.69 -10.89
N ARG A 641 -35.74 -3.61 -10.39
CA ARG A 641 -35.75 -4.07 -8.99
C ARG A 641 -34.75 -3.32 -8.12
N GLY A 642 -33.71 -2.74 -8.70
CA GLY A 642 -32.59 -2.17 -7.95
C GLY A 642 -31.68 -3.28 -7.46
N VAL A 643 -31.14 -3.10 -6.26
CA VAL A 643 -30.31 -4.11 -5.59
C VAL A 643 -31.19 -5.22 -5.03
N VAL A 644 -30.93 -6.44 -5.48
CA VAL A 644 -31.58 -7.67 -5.03
C VAL A 644 -30.54 -8.58 -4.39
N PRO A 645 -30.64 -8.88 -3.08
CA PRO A 645 -29.76 -9.84 -2.41
C PRO A 645 -29.77 -11.21 -3.08
N VAL A 646 -28.62 -11.85 -3.19
CA VAL A 646 -28.47 -13.25 -3.64
C VAL A 646 -28.18 -14.11 -2.42
N ARG A 647 -29.10 -15.03 -2.10
CA ARG A 647 -29.04 -15.90 -0.91
C ARG A 647 -28.21 -17.16 -1.13
N SER A 648 -28.12 -17.61 -2.37
CA SER A 648 -27.34 -18.79 -2.75
C SER A 648 -27.00 -18.80 -4.23
N VAL A 649 -25.86 -19.42 -4.52
CA VAL A 649 -25.45 -19.81 -5.87
C VAL A 649 -25.22 -21.32 -5.82
N GLU A 650 -25.96 -22.07 -6.65
CA GLU A 650 -25.90 -23.54 -6.66
C GLU A 650 -24.47 -24.05 -6.87
N GLY A 651 -24.00 -24.90 -5.96
CA GLY A 651 -22.66 -25.49 -6.01
C GLY A 651 -21.50 -24.56 -5.65
N VAL A 652 -21.78 -23.31 -5.27
CA VAL A 652 -20.76 -22.31 -4.92
C VAL A 652 -20.87 -21.88 -3.46
N GLY A 653 -22.06 -21.45 -3.00
CA GLY A 653 -22.22 -20.97 -1.64
C GLY A 653 -23.61 -20.42 -1.30
N SER A 654 -23.77 -20.01 -0.04
CA SER A 654 -24.98 -19.36 0.47
C SER A 654 -24.64 -18.25 1.46
N TRP A 655 -25.35 -17.12 1.39
CA TRP A 655 -25.02 -15.90 2.13
C TRP A 655 -26.24 -15.31 2.86
N PRO A 656 -26.02 -14.62 3.99
CA PRO A 656 -27.05 -13.78 4.59
C PRO A 656 -27.35 -12.55 3.70
N VAL A 657 -28.51 -11.92 3.92
CA VAL A 657 -28.69 -10.54 3.44
C VAL A 657 -27.93 -9.65 4.40
N GLY A 658 -26.77 -9.15 3.99
CA GLY A 658 -25.93 -8.37 4.86
C GLY A 658 -26.18 -6.85 4.78
N ARG A 659 -25.35 -6.12 5.50
CA ARG A 659 -25.52 -4.68 5.77
C ARG A 659 -25.19 -3.86 4.54
N THR A 660 -24.16 -4.23 3.78
CA THR A 660 -23.74 -3.49 2.59
C THR A 660 -24.80 -3.58 1.50
N THR A 661 -25.34 -4.78 1.25
CA THR A 661 -26.44 -4.99 0.31
C THR A 661 -27.70 -4.23 0.73
N THR A 662 -28.03 -4.24 2.03
CA THR A 662 -29.19 -3.51 2.58
C THR A 662 -29.04 -2.00 2.39
N TRP A 663 -27.87 -1.45 2.75
CA TRP A 663 -27.56 -0.03 2.56
C TRP A 663 -27.67 0.38 1.09
N LEU A 664 -27.03 -0.35 0.17
CA LEU A 664 -27.08 -0.03 -1.26
C LEU A 664 -28.51 -0.10 -1.82
N ARG A 665 -29.30 -1.07 -1.35
CA ARG A 665 -30.72 -1.20 -1.73
C ARG A 665 -31.52 0.02 -1.29
N ASP A 666 -31.38 0.44 -0.05
CA ASP A 666 -32.15 1.55 0.53
C ASP A 666 -31.71 2.90 -0.08
N ALA A 667 -30.40 3.09 -0.30
CA ALA A 667 -29.84 4.27 -0.97
C ALA A 667 -30.34 4.40 -2.42
N LEU A 668 -30.30 3.31 -3.19
CA LEU A 668 -30.78 3.30 -4.57
C LEU A 668 -32.29 3.51 -4.65
N GLN A 669 -33.07 2.94 -3.73
CA GLN A 669 -34.52 3.18 -3.65
C GLN A 669 -34.86 4.64 -3.34
N THR A 670 -34.09 5.30 -2.48
CA THR A 670 -34.23 6.73 -2.18
C THR A 670 -34.01 7.57 -3.43
N LEU A 671 -32.95 7.28 -4.21
CA LEU A 671 -32.70 7.95 -5.49
C LEU A 671 -33.84 7.76 -6.52
N TRP A 672 -34.55 6.65 -6.44
CA TRP A 672 -35.62 6.29 -7.38
C TRP A 672 -37.03 6.79 -6.98
N GLY A 673 -37.14 7.62 -5.95
CA GLY A 673 -38.38 8.31 -5.58
C GLY A 673 -39.05 7.85 -4.28
N GLY A 674 -38.28 7.27 -3.34
CA GLY A 674 -38.74 7.11 -1.95
C GLY A 674 -38.93 8.46 -1.23
N ASP A 675 -39.83 8.49 -0.24
CA ASP A 675 -39.98 9.65 0.67
C ASP A 675 -38.61 9.94 1.33
N PRO A 676 -38.06 11.17 1.32
CA PRO A 676 -36.70 11.47 1.82
C PRO A 676 -36.49 11.26 3.33
N ALA A 677 -37.43 10.61 4.02
CA ALA A 677 -37.50 10.53 5.47
C ALA A 677 -36.62 9.43 6.07
N THR A 678 -35.31 9.39 5.77
CA THR A 678 -34.32 8.69 6.62
C THR A 678 -32.87 9.17 6.49
N HIS A 679 -32.50 10.01 5.51
CA HIS A 679 -31.18 10.65 5.54
C HIS A 679 -31.24 11.94 6.37
N GLN A 680 -31.12 11.80 7.68
CA GLN A 680 -30.63 12.90 8.51
C GLN A 680 -29.17 13.14 8.13
N GLY A 681 -28.95 14.06 7.18
CA GLY A 681 -27.63 14.65 6.98
C GLY A 681 -27.13 15.25 8.30
N PRO A 682 -25.80 15.25 8.55
CA PRO A 682 -25.26 15.70 9.82
C PRO A 682 -25.75 17.10 10.16
N ARG A 683 -26.42 17.23 11.30
CA ARG A 683 -26.61 18.54 11.93
C ARG A 683 -25.22 19.08 12.24
N GLN A 684 -24.82 20.14 11.54
CA GLN A 684 -23.66 20.93 11.90
C GLN A 684 -23.85 21.43 13.34
N VAL A 685 -23.09 20.88 14.27
CA VAL A 685 -22.83 21.52 15.55
C VAL A 685 -21.63 22.43 15.31
N ALA A 686 -21.91 23.71 15.08
CA ALA A 686 -20.90 24.74 15.16
C ALA A 686 -20.50 24.90 16.63
N GLY A 687 -19.40 24.25 17.02
CA GLY A 687 -18.70 24.51 18.28
C GLY A 687 -17.55 25.49 18.04
N SER A 688 -17.49 26.57 18.84
CA SER A 688 -16.29 27.40 18.97
C SER A 688 -15.08 26.55 19.40
N PRO A 689 -13.84 26.92 19.04
CA PRO A 689 -12.67 26.07 19.27
C PRO A 689 -12.52 25.74 20.77
N PRO A 690 -12.38 24.47 21.15
CA PRO A 690 -12.07 24.12 22.53
C PRO A 690 -10.67 24.65 22.90
N SER A 691 -10.48 24.90 24.20
CA SER A 691 -9.14 25.06 24.79
C SER A 691 -8.23 23.93 24.26
N PRO A 692 -6.98 24.24 23.85
CA PRO A 692 -6.14 23.27 23.13
C PRO A 692 -6.03 21.98 23.95
N ALA A 693 -6.47 20.88 23.34
CA ALA A 693 -6.40 19.56 23.97
C ALA A 693 -4.92 19.18 24.17
N ARG A 694 -4.61 18.54 25.30
CA ARG A 694 -3.29 18.00 25.61
C ARG A 694 -3.43 16.49 25.66
N VAL A 695 -2.90 15.79 24.68
CA VAL A 695 -3.11 14.36 24.49
C VAL A 695 -1.87 13.61 24.92
N LEU A 696 -2.02 12.69 25.87
CA LEU A 696 -0.97 11.73 26.20
C LEU A 696 -1.19 10.45 25.38
N PHE A 697 -0.17 10.02 24.64
CA PHE A 697 -0.13 8.75 23.93
C PHE A 697 0.71 7.75 24.71
N ILE A 698 0.14 6.57 24.97
CA ILE A 698 0.91 5.39 25.38
C ILE A 698 1.23 4.59 24.11
N ASP A 699 2.49 4.64 23.70
CA ASP A 699 3.04 3.93 22.55
C ASP A 699 3.37 2.47 22.91
N ASN A 700 2.63 1.52 22.34
CA ASN A 700 2.84 0.08 22.51
C ASN A 700 3.82 -0.49 21.47
N TYR A 701 4.81 0.27 21.02
CA TYR A 701 5.79 -0.13 20.00
C TYR A 701 5.19 -0.36 18.60
N ASP A 702 4.15 0.40 18.27
CA ASP A 702 3.54 0.36 16.95
C ASP A 702 4.26 1.26 15.94
N SER A 703 4.07 0.96 14.65
CA SER A 703 4.64 1.73 13.54
C SER A 703 3.72 2.80 12.98
N PHE A 704 2.60 3.13 13.63
CA PHE A 704 1.66 4.15 13.16
C PHE A 704 1.33 5.23 14.21
N VAL A 705 1.83 5.13 15.45
CA VAL A 705 1.52 6.08 16.54
C VAL A 705 1.77 7.54 16.17
N TYR A 706 2.87 7.84 15.47
CA TYR A 706 3.19 9.21 15.09
C TYR A 706 2.26 9.74 13.98
N ASN A 707 1.58 8.88 13.21
CA ASN A 707 0.52 9.34 12.31
C ASN A 707 -0.68 9.87 13.11
N LEU A 708 -1.05 9.21 14.23
CA LEU A 708 -2.08 9.73 15.14
C LEU A 708 -1.64 11.06 15.77
N VAL A 709 -0.39 11.15 16.21
CA VAL A 709 0.21 12.36 16.81
C VAL A 709 0.15 13.53 15.83
N GLN A 710 0.52 13.30 14.56
CA GLN A 710 0.46 14.30 13.50
C GLN A 710 -0.99 14.78 13.29
N TYR A 711 -1.96 13.86 13.22
CA TYR A 711 -3.37 14.22 13.02
C TYR A 711 -3.95 15.02 14.18
N VAL A 712 -3.65 14.68 15.44
CA VAL A 712 -4.12 15.50 16.57
C VAL A 712 -3.42 16.87 16.59
N GLY A 713 -2.15 16.94 16.17
CA GLY A 713 -1.41 18.19 16.00
C GLY A 713 -2.03 19.10 14.94
N GLU A 714 -2.45 18.55 13.80
CA GLU A 714 -3.19 19.26 12.75
C GLU A 714 -4.54 19.81 13.25
N LEU A 715 -5.16 19.13 14.21
CA LEU A 715 -6.39 19.57 14.88
C LEU A 715 -6.14 20.61 15.98
N GLY A 716 -4.88 21.03 16.20
CA GLY A 716 -4.50 22.06 17.17
C GLY A 716 -4.27 21.54 18.60
N ALA A 717 -4.19 20.23 18.79
CA ALA A 717 -3.84 19.64 20.08
C ALA A 717 -2.31 19.56 20.25
N THR A 718 -1.84 19.59 21.49
CA THR A 718 -0.45 19.22 21.81
C THR A 718 -0.39 17.75 22.20
N ALA A 719 0.65 17.04 21.76
CA ALA A 719 0.81 15.62 22.05
C ALA A 719 2.09 15.35 22.83
N GLU A 720 2.01 14.42 23.79
CA GLU A 720 3.15 13.81 24.45
C GLU A 720 3.08 12.30 24.22
N VAL A 721 4.20 11.65 23.93
CA VAL A 721 4.27 10.22 23.67
C VAL A 721 5.20 9.57 24.69
N VAL A 722 4.71 8.53 25.36
CA VAL A 722 5.50 7.70 26.29
C VAL A 722 5.41 6.24 25.86
N ARG A 723 6.53 5.50 25.92
CA ARG A 723 6.51 4.04 25.71
C ARG A 723 5.78 3.36 26.86
N ASN A 724 5.10 2.25 26.58
CA ASN A 724 4.32 1.50 27.56
C ASN A 724 5.13 0.85 28.71
N ASP A 725 6.46 0.95 28.67
CA ASP A 725 7.41 0.46 29.68
C ASP A 725 8.32 1.56 30.26
N ALA A 726 8.13 2.82 29.85
CA ALA A 726 9.01 3.92 30.23
C ALA A 726 8.66 4.63 31.55
N VAL A 727 7.40 4.53 32.01
CA VAL A 727 6.87 5.25 33.18
C VAL A 727 5.91 4.37 33.98
N ALA A 728 5.75 4.63 35.28
CA ALA A 728 4.73 3.94 36.09
C ALA A 728 3.34 4.58 35.96
N VAL A 729 2.27 3.80 36.10
CA VAL A 729 0.88 4.31 36.02
C VAL A 729 0.58 5.37 37.09
N ASP A 730 1.17 5.23 38.29
CA ASP A 730 1.02 6.24 39.36
C ASP A 730 1.52 7.63 38.93
N GLU A 731 2.57 7.68 38.11
CA GLU A 731 3.11 8.93 37.58
C GLU A 731 2.12 9.56 36.59
N LEU A 732 1.47 8.75 35.74
CA LEU A 732 0.45 9.21 34.81
C LEU A 732 -0.79 9.74 35.54
N VAL A 733 -1.22 9.07 36.61
CA VAL A 733 -2.32 9.53 37.47
C VAL A 733 -1.98 10.87 38.13
N ALA A 734 -0.75 11.00 38.65
CA ALA A 734 -0.28 12.27 39.22
C ALA A 734 -0.22 13.38 38.16
N ALA A 735 0.28 13.09 36.96
CA ALA A 735 0.33 14.02 35.83
C ALA A 735 -1.08 14.47 35.40
N ARG A 736 -2.02 13.54 35.30
CA ARG A 736 -3.43 13.85 35.01
C ARG A 736 -4.05 14.77 36.06
N ALA A 737 -3.74 14.54 37.34
CA ALA A 737 -4.24 15.35 38.46
C ALA A 737 -3.65 16.76 38.47
N ARG A 738 -2.39 16.93 38.04
CA ARG A 738 -1.79 18.25 37.79
C ARG A 738 -2.36 18.96 36.57
N GLY A 739 -3.05 18.20 35.71
CA GLY A 739 -3.63 18.69 34.46
C GLY A 739 -2.66 18.69 33.30
N ASP A 740 -1.53 17.97 33.39
CA ASP A 740 -0.48 17.95 32.36
C ASP A 740 -1.07 17.50 31.01
N PHE A 741 -2.01 16.56 31.03
CA PHE A 741 -2.81 16.16 29.87
C PHE A 741 -4.32 16.14 30.18
N THR A 742 -5.14 16.19 29.13
CA THR A 742 -6.60 16.18 29.18
C THR A 742 -7.22 14.94 28.55
N HIS A 743 -6.52 14.28 27.63
CA HIS A 743 -6.98 13.08 26.92
C HIS A 743 -5.90 12.01 26.95
N LEU A 744 -6.31 10.75 26.96
CA LEU A 744 -5.44 9.59 26.85
C LEU A 744 -5.72 8.86 25.55
N VAL A 745 -4.67 8.53 24.79
CA VAL A 745 -4.75 7.61 23.66
C VAL A 745 -3.86 6.41 23.94
N VAL A 746 -4.44 5.22 23.92
CA VAL A 746 -3.68 3.96 23.95
C VAL A 746 -3.54 3.50 22.51
N SER A 747 -2.30 3.55 22.03
CA SER A 747 -1.98 3.28 20.63
C SER A 747 -2.16 1.80 20.23
N PRO A 748 -2.13 1.49 18.93
CA PRO A 748 -1.95 0.12 18.45
C PRO A 748 -0.62 -0.46 18.96
N GLY A 749 -0.39 -1.75 18.69
CA GLY A 749 0.84 -2.44 19.06
C GLY A 749 0.80 -3.91 18.66
N PRO A 750 1.96 -4.58 18.72
CA PRO A 750 2.05 -6.01 18.50
C PRO A 750 1.54 -6.79 19.72
N GLY A 751 1.19 -8.06 19.51
CA GLY A 751 0.89 -9.01 20.57
C GLY A 751 -0.51 -8.84 21.17
N THR A 752 -0.67 -9.29 22.41
CA THR A 752 -1.95 -9.30 23.13
C THR A 752 -2.03 -8.16 24.14
N PRO A 753 -3.23 -7.79 24.64
CA PRO A 753 -3.33 -6.76 25.68
C PRO A 753 -2.56 -7.08 26.97
N ALA A 754 -2.30 -8.35 27.25
CA ALA A 754 -1.44 -8.77 28.37
C ALA A 754 0.01 -8.31 28.21
N ASP A 755 0.47 -8.12 26.97
CA ASP A 755 1.82 -7.67 26.63
C ASP A 755 1.93 -6.14 26.51
N ALA A 756 0.81 -5.41 26.64
CA ALA A 756 0.72 -3.97 26.41
C ALA A 756 1.26 -3.09 27.56
N GLY A 757 2.17 -3.63 28.39
CA GLY A 757 2.83 -2.91 29.48
C GLY A 757 1.83 -2.24 30.43
N ILE A 758 2.00 -0.92 30.64
CA ILE A 758 1.12 -0.15 31.52
C ILE A 758 -0.29 0.12 30.97
N SER A 759 -0.56 -0.17 29.71
CA SER A 759 -1.77 0.28 29.00
C SER A 759 -3.07 -0.16 29.66
N THR A 760 -3.20 -1.44 30.03
CA THR A 760 -4.42 -1.99 30.65
C THR A 760 -4.71 -1.35 32.01
N GLU A 761 -3.67 -1.17 32.83
CA GLU A 761 -3.79 -0.54 34.15
C GLU A 761 -4.05 0.97 34.05
N ALA A 762 -3.47 1.65 33.05
CA ALA A 762 -3.76 3.04 32.74
C ALA A 762 -5.24 3.24 32.34
N ILE A 763 -5.78 2.38 31.46
CA ILE A 763 -7.21 2.40 31.09
C ILE A 763 -8.09 2.22 32.34
N ARG A 764 -7.77 1.22 33.18
CA ARG A 764 -8.53 0.91 34.40
C ARG A 764 -8.60 2.09 35.36
N ARG A 765 -7.49 2.81 35.55
CA ARG A 765 -7.39 3.91 36.54
C ARG A 765 -7.77 5.28 36.02
N LEU A 766 -7.48 5.58 34.75
CA LEU A 766 -7.71 6.90 34.16
C LEU A 766 -9.04 6.98 33.40
N GLY A 767 -9.47 5.88 32.77
CA GLY A 767 -10.68 5.81 31.95
C GLY A 767 -11.94 6.37 32.61
N PRO A 768 -12.21 6.13 33.92
CA PRO A 768 -13.37 6.69 34.59
C PRO A 768 -13.44 8.23 34.65
N SER A 769 -12.32 8.93 34.47
CA SER A 769 -12.21 10.39 34.67
C SER A 769 -11.52 11.15 33.54
N THR A 770 -11.03 10.42 32.53
CA THR A 770 -10.24 10.96 31.43
C THR A 770 -10.75 10.39 30.12
N PRO A 771 -11.17 11.24 29.16
CA PRO A 771 -11.48 10.79 27.81
C PRO A 771 -10.35 9.93 27.26
N THR A 772 -10.67 8.66 26.99
CA THR A 772 -9.71 7.64 26.60
C THR A 772 -10.12 7.02 25.27
N LEU A 773 -9.22 7.05 24.30
CA LEU A 773 -9.37 6.35 23.02
C LEU A 773 -8.36 5.20 22.95
N GLY A 774 -8.85 3.98 22.72
CA GLY A 774 -8.01 2.83 22.37
C GLY A 774 -8.04 2.56 20.87
N VAL A 775 -6.88 2.43 20.23
CA VAL A 775 -6.79 2.11 18.79
C VAL A 775 -6.16 0.74 18.62
N CYS A 776 -6.79 -0.16 17.86
CA CYS A 776 -6.35 -1.54 17.62
C CYS A 776 -6.01 -2.31 18.91
N LEU A 777 -4.73 -2.51 19.26
CA LEU A 777 -4.34 -3.10 20.56
C LEU A 777 -4.94 -2.33 21.75
N GLY A 778 -5.01 -0.99 21.68
CA GLY A 778 -5.68 -0.19 22.69
C GLY A 778 -7.19 -0.47 22.80
N HIS A 779 -7.86 -0.76 21.68
CA HIS A 779 -9.27 -1.20 21.67
C HIS A 779 -9.42 -2.58 22.31
N GLN A 780 -8.52 -3.50 22.01
CA GLN A 780 -8.48 -4.84 22.59
C GLN A 780 -8.19 -4.78 24.10
N ALA A 781 -7.31 -3.88 24.54
CA ALA A 781 -7.03 -3.63 25.95
C ALA A 781 -8.25 -3.07 26.70
N ILE A 782 -9.03 -2.18 26.07
CA ILE A 782 -10.32 -1.73 26.63
C ILE A 782 -11.25 -2.94 26.80
N ALA A 783 -11.37 -3.79 25.79
CA ALA A 783 -12.22 -4.97 25.83
C ALA A 783 -11.87 -5.88 27.03
N GLU A 784 -10.59 -6.25 27.18
CA GLU A 784 -10.13 -7.10 28.28
C GLU A 784 -10.28 -6.45 29.67
N VAL A 785 -9.93 -5.17 29.81
CA VAL A 785 -10.04 -4.45 31.10
C VAL A 785 -11.47 -4.49 31.63
N PHE A 786 -12.45 -4.45 30.74
CA PHE A 786 -13.88 -4.50 31.08
C PHE A 786 -14.50 -5.89 30.96
N GLY A 787 -13.72 -6.95 30.69
CA GLY A 787 -14.15 -8.34 30.83
C GLY A 787 -14.62 -9.04 29.55
N ALA A 788 -14.37 -8.48 28.37
CA ALA A 788 -14.52 -9.20 27.10
C ALA A 788 -13.24 -9.99 26.75
N GLU A 789 -13.37 -11.04 25.95
CA GLU A 789 -12.24 -11.85 25.49
C GLU A 789 -11.72 -11.40 24.13
N VAL A 790 -10.40 -11.42 23.95
CA VAL A 790 -9.72 -11.18 22.68
C VAL A 790 -9.26 -12.53 22.11
N VAL A 791 -9.69 -12.82 20.89
CA VAL A 791 -9.46 -14.11 20.21
C VAL A 791 -8.80 -13.89 18.85
N ARG A 792 -8.30 -14.97 18.25
CA ARG A 792 -7.80 -14.91 16.87
C ARG A 792 -8.95 -14.63 15.91
N ALA A 793 -8.70 -13.74 14.96
CA ALA A 793 -9.62 -13.51 13.87
C ALA A 793 -9.75 -14.76 13.01
N ALA A 794 -10.96 -15.02 12.47
CA ALA A 794 -11.16 -16.09 11.51
C ALA A 794 -10.37 -15.85 10.21
N GLU A 795 -10.15 -14.58 9.87
CA GLU A 795 -9.35 -14.13 8.74
C GLU A 795 -8.42 -12.98 9.18
N VAL A 796 -7.14 -13.11 8.85
CA VAL A 796 -6.11 -12.10 9.15
C VAL A 796 -6.08 -11.08 8.03
N VAL A 797 -6.28 -9.81 8.37
CA VAL A 797 -6.39 -8.72 7.39
C VAL A 797 -5.44 -7.59 7.78
N HIS A 798 -4.39 -7.40 6.98
CA HIS A 798 -3.36 -6.38 7.16
C HIS A 798 -3.21 -5.54 5.89
N GLY A 799 -3.22 -4.21 6.02
CA GLY A 799 -3.04 -3.29 4.89
C GLY A 799 -4.20 -3.26 3.90
N LYS A 800 -5.33 -3.87 4.24
CA LYS A 800 -6.53 -3.87 3.40
C LYS A 800 -7.59 -2.93 3.98
N PRO A 801 -8.37 -2.25 3.12
CA PRO A 801 -9.53 -1.51 3.57
C PRO A 801 -10.58 -2.45 4.17
N SER A 802 -11.55 -1.91 4.90
CA SER A 802 -12.73 -2.65 5.34
C SER A 802 -13.94 -1.76 5.53
N LEU A 803 -15.12 -2.31 5.22
CA LEU A 803 -16.40 -1.64 5.34
C LEU A 803 -16.92 -1.80 6.76
N VAL A 804 -16.87 -0.71 7.53
CA VAL A 804 -17.25 -0.68 8.93
C VAL A 804 -18.58 0.06 9.10
N HIS A 805 -19.61 -0.67 9.53
CA HIS A 805 -20.93 -0.15 9.83
C HIS A 805 -21.00 0.27 11.30
N HIS A 806 -21.35 1.53 11.58
CA HIS A 806 -21.36 2.09 12.94
C HIS A 806 -22.68 2.75 13.34
N ASP A 807 -22.83 3.06 14.63
CA ASP A 807 -24.01 3.69 15.24
C ASP A 807 -24.15 5.21 14.99
N GLY A 808 -23.06 5.87 14.56
CA GLY A 808 -23.04 7.30 14.26
C GLY A 808 -22.96 8.20 15.50
N LEU A 809 -22.55 7.63 16.64
CA LEU A 809 -22.42 8.31 17.93
C LEU A 809 -20.95 8.32 18.38
N GLY A 810 -20.62 9.12 19.40
CA GLY A 810 -19.27 9.16 19.97
C GLY A 810 -18.22 9.58 18.93
N VAL A 811 -17.15 8.79 18.79
CA VAL A 811 -16.11 9.03 17.77
C VAL A 811 -16.64 8.93 16.33
N TYR A 812 -17.80 8.32 16.10
CA TYR A 812 -18.44 8.21 14.78
C TYR A 812 -19.43 9.35 14.47
N ALA A 813 -19.54 10.35 15.34
CA ALA A 813 -20.52 11.42 15.20
C ALA A 813 -20.35 12.20 13.87
N GLY A 814 -21.39 12.16 13.04
CA GLY A 814 -21.43 12.86 11.75
C GLY A 814 -20.61 12.19 10.63
N LEU A 815 -20.16 10.94 10.83
CA LEU A 815 -19.49 10.14 9.80
C LEU A 815 -20.50 9.33 8.96
N PRO A 816 -20.20 9.03 7.68
CA PRO A 816 -21.01 8.14 6.85
C PRO A 816 -20.91 6.69 7.32
N THR A 817 -21.99 5.92 7.16
CA THR A 817 -22.03 4.48 7.43
C THR A 817 -22.52 3.74 6.19
N PRO A 818 -21.76 2.75 5.65
CA PRO A 818 -20.47 2.27 6.15
C PRO A 818 -19.33 3.28 5.98
N LEU A 819 -18.33 3.19 6.87
CA LEU A 819 -17.06 3.89 6.80
C LEU A 819 -15.98 2.95 6.27
N VAL A 820 -15.10 3.45 5.39
CA VAL A 820 -13.95 2.67 4.90
C VAL A 820 -12.77 2.89 5.82
N CYS A 821 -12.27 1.80 6.40
CA CYS A 821 -11.24 1.83 7.42
C CYS A 821 -10.14 0.81 7.17
N ALA A 822 -8.89 1.17 7.46
CA ALA A 822 -7.76 0.27 7.41
C ALA A 822 -7.81 -0.76 8.54
N ARG A 823 -7.45 -2.01 8.23
CA ARG A 823 -7.24 -3.08 9.21
C ARG A 823 -5.78 -3.52 9.21
N TYR A 824 -5.23 -3.63 10.42
CA TYR A 824 -3.92 -4.19 10.71
C TYR A 824 -4.02 -5.06 11.97
N HIS A 825 -4.89 -6.08 11.97
CA HIS A 825 -5.06 -6.91 13.16
C HIS A 825 -5.32 -8.39 12.85
N SER A 826 -4.62 -9.26 13.59
CA SER A 826 -4.82 -10.71 13.64
C SER A 826 -5.74 -11.14 14.78
N LEU A 827 -5.96 -10.26 15.75
CA LEU A 827 -6.80 -10.48 16.93
C LEU A 827 -8.04 -9.60 16.86
N VAL A 828 -9.14 -10.07 17.46
CA VAL A 828 -10.44 -9.39 17.50
C VAL A 828 -11.14 -9.67 18.83
N VAL A 829 -12.05 -8.79 19.23
CA VAL A 829 -12.91 -9.02 20.40
C VAL A 829 -13.98 -10.04 20.04
N ASP A 830 -14.14 -11.08 20.87
CA ASP A 830 -15.23 -12.04 20.70
C ASP A 830 -16.57 -11.35 21.04
N PRO A 831 -17.49 -11.18 20.08
CA PRO A 831 -18.76 -10.53 20.32
C PRO A 831 -19.63 -11.24 21.36
N ALA A 832 -19.45 -12.54 21.59
CA ALA A 832 -20.24 -13.31 22.55
C ALA A 832 -19.86 -13.04 24.01
N THR A 833 -18.67 -12.48 24.25
CA THR A 833 -18.14 -12.23 25.59
C THR A 833 -18.24 -10.76 26.00
N VAL A 834 -18.71 -9.87 25.12
CA VAL A 834 -18.84 -8.44 25.40
C VAL A 834 -19.86 -8.23 26.54
N PRO A 835 -19.44 -7.68 27.70
CA PRO A 835 -20.31 -7.53 28.85
C PRO A 835 -21.21 -6.29 28.74
N ASP A 836 -22.28 -6.25 29.52
CA ASP A 836 -23.31 -5.20 29.47
C ASP A 836 -22.78 -3.77 29.65
N GLN A 837 -21.64 -3.59 30.33
CA GLN A 837 -21.02 -2.27 30.53
C GLN A 837 -20.36 -1.70 29.27
N LEU A 838 -20.08 -2.56 28.28
CA LEU A 838 -19.60 -2.18 26.96
C LEU A 838 -20.73 -2.25 25.93
N GLU A 839 -20.72 -1.31 25.01
CA GLU A 839 -21.59 -1.29 23.84
C GLU A 839 -20.74 -1.46 22.58
N VAL A 840 -21.13 -2.39 21.70
CA VAL A 840 -20.50 -2.53 20.39
C VAL A 840 -21.03 -1.45 19.46
N THR A 841 -20.17 -0.49 19.11
CA THR A 841 -20.54 0.70 18.32
C THR A 841 -20.28 0.54 16.83
N ALA A 842 -19.45 -0.40 16.41
CA ALA A 842 -19.15 -0.64 15.00
C ALA A 842 -18.81 -2.10 14.68
N ARG A 843 -19.14 -2.56 13.45
CA ARG A 843 -18.88 -3.94 12.97
C ARG A 843 -18.60 -4.01 11.45
N THR A 844 -17.85 -5.02 11.01
CA THR A 844 -17.80 -5.42 9.58
C THR A 844 -19.08 -6.15 9.16
N ALA A 845 -19.21 -6.45 7.86
CA ALA A 845 -20.31 -7.28 7.35
C ALA A 845 -20.26 -8.71 7.91
N SER A 846 -19.05 -9.29 8.03
CA SER A 846 -18.82 -10.59 8.68
C SER A 846 -19.06 -10.61 10.19
N GLY A 847 -19.30 -9.45 10.83
CA GLY A 847 -19.67 -9.34 12.24
C GLY A 847 -18.52 -9.07 13.20
N VAL A 848 -17.30 -8.90 12.71
CA VAL A 848 -16.12 -8.53 13.50
C VAL A 848 -16.39 -7.23 14.26
N VAL A 849 -16.11 -7.21 15.56
CA VAL A 849 -16.25 -6.01 16.41
C VAL A 849 -15.19 -4.99 16.00
N MET A 850 -15.63 -3.82 15.54
CA MET A 850 -14.75 -2.73 15.09
C MET A 850 -14.77 -1.50 16.01
N GLY A 851 -15.74 -1.42 16.92
CA GLY A 851 -15.90 -0.29 17.83
C GLY A 851 -16.52 -0.71 19.15
N LEU A 852 -16.02 -0.13 20.24
CA LEU A 852 -16.54 -0.30 21.59
C LEU A 852 -16.71 1.06 22.26
N ARG A 853 -17.74 1.20 23.09
CA ARG A 853 -17.92 2.34 23.99
C ARG A 853 -18.34 1.86 25.37
N HIS A 854 -17.72 2.39 26.41
CA HIS A 854 -18.17 2.15 27.78
C HIS A 854 -19.43 2.96 28.06
N ARG A 855 -20.45 2.35 28.69
CA ARG A 855 -21.77 3.00 28.89
C ARG A 855 -21.73 4.19 29.85
N GLN A 856 -20.82 4.18 30.83
CA GLN A 856 -20.71 5.20 31.87
C GLN A 856 -19.46 6.09 31.81
N HIS A 857 -18.28 5.50 31.54
CA HIS A 857 -17.01 6.21 31.43
C HIS A 857 -16.76 6.75 30.02
N PRO A 858 -16.01 7.87 29.86
CA PRO A 858 -15.64 8.44 28.56
C PRO A 858 -14.53 7.60 27.89
N VAL A 859 -14.80 6.32 27.67
CA VAL A 859 -13.86 5.36 27.09
C VAL A 859 -14.46 4.80 25.81
N GLU A 860 -13.77 5.01 24.71
CA GLU A 860 -14.11 4.46 23.40
C GLU A 860 -12.91 3.74 22.81
N GLY A 861 -13.17 2.70 22.03
CA GLY A 861 -12.12 1.93 21.36
C GLY A 861 -12.49 1.69 19.90
N VAL A 862 -11.54 1.82 19.00
CA VAL A 862 -11.68 1.53 17.57
C VAL A 862 -10.66 0.47 17.16
N GLN A 863 -11.11 -0.62 16.54
CA GLN A 863 -10.22 -1.70 16.09
C GLN A 863 -9.47 -1.31 14.80
N MET A 864 -10.08 -0.43 14.00
CA MET A 864 -9.44 0.16 12.83
C MET A 864 -8.37 1.19 13.19
N HIS A 865 -7.59 1.59 12.18
CA HIS A 865 -6.55 2.61 12.30
C HIS A 865 -6.98 3.93 11.65
N PRO A 866 -7.53 4.90 12.42
CA PRO A 866 -7.98 6.19 11.88
C PRO A 866 -6.85 7.01 11.23
N GLU A 867 -5.61 6.74 11.59
CA GLU A 867 -4.42 7.42 11.09
C GLU A 867 -3.93 6.92 9.73
N SER A 868 -4.39 5.75 9.28
CA SER A 868 -3.95 5.12 8.03
C SER A 868 -4.41 5.89 6.80
N VAL A 869 -3.58 5.91 5.75
CA VAL A 869 -3.97 6.47 4.44
C VAL A 869 -5.19 5.78 3.80
N LEU A 870 -5.54 4.56 4.23
CA LEU A 870 -6.75 3.87 3.77
C LEU A 870 -8.01 4.24 4.54
N THR A 871 -7.90 4.86 5.72
CA THR A 871 -9.08 5.20 6.51
C THR A 871 -9.65 6.55 6.10
N SER A 872 -10.84 6.51 5.52
CA SER A 872 -11.62 7.72 5.26
C SER A 872 -12.03 8.40 6.58
N HIS A 873 -12.07 9.72 6.60
CA HIS A 873 -12.52 10.54 7.73
C HIS A 873 -11.80 10.33 9.08
N GLY A 874 -10.57 9.80 9.07
CA GLY A 874 -9.74 9.63 10.28
C GLY A 874 -9.60 10.89 11.14
N HIS A 875 -9.29 12.04 10.52
CA HIS A 875 -9.23 13.33 11.22
C HIS A 875 -10.54 13.72 11.89
N GLN A 876 -11.69 13.43 11.26
CA GLN A 876 -12.99 13.78 11.83
C GLN A 876 -13.31 12.88 13.03
N MET A 877 -12.94 11.59 12.97
CA MET A 877 -13.05 10.69 14.12
C MET A 877 -12.22 11.18 15.32
N LEU A 878 -10.96 11.56 15.08
CA LEU A 878 -10.10 12.12 16.13
C LEU A 878 -10.61 13.47 16.63
N ARG A 879 -11.17 14.32 15.76
CA ARG A 879 -11.83 15.56 16.18
C ARG A 879 -13.00 15.28 17.12
N SER A 880 -13.89 14.36 16.75
CA SER A 880 -15.03 13.97 17.59
C SER A 880 -14.57 13.46 18.96
N PHE A 881 -13.46 12.73 19.03
CA PHE A 881 -12.84 12.33 20.30
C PHE A 881 -12.34 13.54 21.13
N LEU A 882 -11.61 14.46 20.52
CA LEU A 882 -11.05 15.65 21.20
C LEU A 882 -12.12 16.65 21.66
N GLU A 883 -13.28 16.65 21.02
CA GLU A 883 -14.42 17.51 21.32
C GLU A 883 -15.39 16.89 22.34
N GLN A 884 -15.15 15.66 22.82
CA GLN A 884 -16.03 15.02 23.78
C GLN A 884 -16.19 15.88 25.06
N PRO A 885 -17.43 16.01 25.58
CA PRO A 885 -17.67 16.75 26.80
C PRO A 885 -16.80 16.21 27.93
N ARG A 886 -16.06 17.10 28.62
CA ARG A 886 -15.29 16.71 29.80
C ARG A 886 -16.27 16.25 30.90
N PRO A 887 -16.05 15.08 31.52
CA PRO A 887 -16.90 14.57 32.59
C PRO A 887 -16.92 15.50 33.82
#